data_AF-A0AAV0XPK8-F1
#
_entry.id   AF-A0AAV0XPK8-F1
#
_cell.length_a   1.000
_cell.length_b   1.000
_cell.length_c   1.000
_cell.angle_alpha   90.00
_cell.angle_beta   90.00
_cell.angle_gamma   90.00
#
_symmetry.space_group_name_H-M   'P 1'
#
loop_
_entity.id
_entity.type
_entity.pdbx_description
1 polymer ?
#
loop_
_entity_poly.entity_id
_entity_poly.type
_entity_poly.pdbx_seq_one_letter_code
_entity_poly.pdbx_strand_id
1 'polypeptide(L)'
;MSKRNNDEGGSEEPPMKKVQFEPVRLGPISTMEDLDMKVLQYQNKKLAQRLEQRNRLEAELRNRIEQLEKRQTQDDSVLNVVNRYWNQLNEDIRVLLQRFDAETADELESKNESEATTSFLVQLSTWDKEELDEKLANRVQVSKRAVAKVIQAFDRLMQRNEKITLALKGELEGEEAPNMDETVRQANSELQAENQKLQTLNTSLHKKYHTMSLKLAGLQDNVNCKETEVAEMRNQIEELQYEYQKILDRNYKLETHLADSRDKLKGLEAMQIDDRVISKPDTSIAQSSVSLQKVEEFQKENEELRELNNNRLQELDKLHQQHREALMEVERLRMDLRQLPENVIIDTTEYKCIQSHFSVLYSEFMLMRNQLLESTGLLQNSKNTHLRQMEVMESDELSAQKKLRSELMNSEDVNAQLRKEYEMLRIEFEQNLAANEQTGPINREMRHLLSSLQNHNNQLKGELHRYKRKYKDANAEVPKLKKELEDIKLKLGQQITTPVLDSKEGLLESCKEDECGVNENIKEEFSLSQVIMKKEEDLEGISQLMDENVQIDEKIDIKNVKKEQIRDGQQTPNKTSTGPATTPDQKPVNQKDVVRNWESEALRDLKSQLKKSVNDQKEMKLLLDMYKGVSKDQRDKVQLMAAEKKLRAELEEAKQALKKIQEGKREERKKLADEDALRKIKQLEEHIVQLQKQVATHKQEEEAMLSEMEVTGQAFEDMQEQNLD
;
A
#
# COMPACT_ATOMS: atom_id res chain seq x y z
N MET A 1 10.12 -16.62 -48.72
CA MET A 1 11.48 -17.13 -48.47
C MET A 1 11.46 -17.92 -47.18
N SER A 2 12.05 -19.11 -47.15
CA SER A 2 12.04 -19.97 -45.97
C SER A 2 13.14 -19.60 -44.98
N LYS A 3 12.80 -19.45 -43.71
CA LYS A 3 13.65 -19.86 -42.58
C LYS A 3 12.76 -20.47 -41.51
N ARG A 4 12.85 -21.79 -41.35
CA ARG A 4 12.32 -22.51 -40.19
C ARG A 4 13.29 -22.27 -39.04
N ASN A 5 12.81 -21.82 -37.88
CA ASN A 5 13.56 -21.99 -36.64
C ASN A 5 13.25 -23.39 -36.13
N ASN A 6 14.24 -24.28 -36.27
CA ASN A 6 14.23 -25.61 -35.68
C ASN A 6 15.05 -25.51 -34.39
N ASP A 7 14.40 -25.16 -33.28
CA ASP A 7 15.00 -25.21 -31.95
C ASP A 7 14.58 -26.53 -31.31
N GLU A 8 15.36 -27.57 -31.59
CA GLU A 8 15.21 -28.88 -30.97
C GLU A 8 15.50 -28.79 -29.48
N GLY A 9 14.79 -29.59 -28.68
CA GLY A 9 14.96 -29.64 -27.23
C GLY A 9 16.33 -30.17 -26.82
N GLY A 10 17.33 -29.30 -26.77
CA GLY A 10 18.63 -29.57 -26.16
C GLY A 10 18.51 -29.61 -24.64
N SER A 11 18.34 -30.80 -24.07
CA SER A 11 18.62 -31.04 -22.66
C SER A 11 20.14 -30.93 -22.43
N GLU A 12 20.65 -29.72 -22.18
CA GLU A 12 22.04 -29.49 -21.81
C GLU A 12 22.34 -30.13 -20.44
N GLU A 13 22.75 -31.40 -20.43
CA GLU A 13 23.45 -31.95 -19.27
C GLU A 13 24.74 -31.16 -19.03
N PRO A 14 25.02 -30.75 -17.78
CA PRO A 14 26.21 -29.95 -17.49
C PRO A 14 27.48 -30.77 -17.73
N PRO A 15 28.54 -30.19 -18.34
CA PRO A 15 29.74 -30.92 -18.69
C PRO A 15 30.43 -31.48 -17.43
N MET A 16 30.53 -32.81 -17.34
CA MET A 16 31.20 -33.49 -16.23
C MET A 16 32.66 -33.08 -16.13
N LYS A 17 32.97 -32.14 -15.22
CA LYS A 17 34.36 -31.78 -14.87
C LYS A 17 35.13 -33.03 -14.45
N LYS A 18 36.08 -33.48 -15.27
CA LYS A 18 37.03 -34.54 -14.89
C LYS A 18 37.75 -34.08 -13.61
N VAL A 19 37.52 -34.77 -12.50
CA VAL A 19 38.24 -34.52 -11.25
C VAL A 19 39.50 -35.36 -11.25
N GLN A 20 40.63 -34.66 -11.17
CA GLN A 20 41.96 -35.24 -11.09
C GLN A 20 42.27 -35.52 -9.63
N PHE A 21 42.49 -36.79 -9.29
CA PHE A 21 42.72 -37.23 -7.92
C PHE A 21 44.22 -37.23 -7.60
N GLU A 22 44.56 -36.82 -6.38
CA GLU A 22 45.94 -36.73 -5.91
C GLU A 22 46.61 -38.13 -5.83
N PRO A 23 47.86 -38.31 -6.30
CA PRO A 23 48.50 -39.64 -6.35
C PRO A 23 48.70 -40.25 -4.96
N VAL A 24 48.08 -41.40 -4.71
CA VAL A 24 48.27 -42.15 -3.46
C VAL A 24 49.61 -42.88 -3.51
N ARG A 25 50.58 -42.42 -2.73
CA ARG A 25 51.89 -43.10 -2.60
C ARG A 25 51.73 -44.39 -1.79
N LEU A 26 51.97 -45.53 -2.46
CA LEU A 26 52.08 -46.83 -1.83
C LEU A 26 53.45 -46.96 -1.15
N GLY A 27 53.46 -47.17 0.17
CA GLY A 27 54.69 -47.45 0.93
C GLY A 27 55.28 -48.84 0.60
N PRO A 28 56.55 -49.12 0.95
CA PRO A 28 57.29 -50.31 0.53
C PRO A 28 56.53 -51.61 0.79
N ILE A 29 56.55 -52.52 -0.18
CA ILE A 29 55.80 -53.77 -0.23
C ILE A 29 56.76 -54.91 0.13
N SER A 30 56.39 -55.75 1.11
CA SER A 30 57.25 -56.83 1.61
C SER A 30 56.80 -58.23 1.17
N THR A 31 55.52 -58.40 0.84
CA THR A 31 54.90 -59.67 0.42
C THR A 31 53.85 -59.45 -0.67
N MET A 32 53.39 -60.54 -1.31
CA MET A 32 52.29 -60.48 -2.27
C MET A 32 50.96 -60.09 -1.60
N GLU A 33 50.70 -60.61 -0.39
CA GLU A 33 49.50 -60.24 0.39
C GLU A 33 49.52 -58.75 0.80
N ASP A 34 50.69 -58.18 1.13
CA ASP A 34 50.86 -56.74 1.35
C ASP A 34 50.53 -55.91 0.09
N LEU A 35 50.85 -56.43 -1.09
CA LEU A 35 50.53 -55.77 -2.36
C LEU A 35 49.02 -55.75 -2.59
N ASP A 36 48.37 -56.90 -2.53
CA ASP A 36 46.94 -57.05 -2.77
C ASP A 36 46.11 -56.25 -1.75
N MET A 37 46.50 -56.29 -0.47
CA MET A 37 45.88 -55.52 0.60
C MET A 37 45.95 -54.00 0.33
N LYS A 38 47.10 -53.50 -0.12
CA LYS A 38 47.28 -52.07 -0.45
C LYS A 38 46.60 -51.67 -1.76
N VAL A 39 46.53 -52.57 -2.76
CA VAL A 39 45.76 -52.36 -4.00
C VAL A 39 44.27 -52.24 -3.68
N LEU A 40 43.72 -53.11 -2.82
CA LEU A 40 42.33 -53.03 -2.35
C LEU A 40 42.07 -51.73 -1.58
N GLN A 41 42.98 -51.31 -0.69
CA GLN A 41 42.88 -50.02 0.01
C GLN A 41 42.89 -48.83 -0.97
N TYR A 42 43.74 -48.86 -2.00
CA TYR A 42 43.78 -47.82 -3.03
C TYR A 42 42.49 -47.78 -3.87
N GLN A 43 41.99 -48.95 -4.30
CA GLN A 43 40.73 -49.06 -5.04
C GLN A 43 39.54 -48.54 -4.21
N ASN A 44 39.43 -48.94 -2.93
CA ASN A 44 38.42 -48.41 -2.01
C ASN A 44 38.54 -46.89 -1.83
N LYS A 45 39.75 -46.36 -1.68
CA LYS A 45 39.97 -44.91 -1.56
C LYS A 45 39.54 -44.16 -2.82
N LYS A 46 39.81 -44.70 -4.02
CA LYS A 46 39.34 -44.11 -5.28
C LYS A 46 37.81 -44.22 -5.47
N LEU A 47 37.20 -45.31 -5.01
CA LEU A 47 35.74 -45.47 -5.01
C LEU A 47 35.07 -44.46 -4.06
N ALA A 48 35.59 -44.30 -2.84
CA ALA A 48 35.12 -43.31 -1.88
C ALA A 48 35.20 -41.88 -2.45
N GLN A 49 36.32 -41.52 -3.09
CA GLN A 49 36.47 -40.22 -3.75
C GLN A 49 35.48 -39.99 -4.91
N ARG A 50 35.18 -41.02 -5.71
CA ARG A 50 34.13 -40.96 -6.76
C ARG A 50 32.73 -40.82 -6.18
N LEU A 51 32.43 -41.54 -5.09
CA LEU A 51 31.17 -41.42 -4.35
C LEU A 51 31.01 -40.01 -3.77
N GLU A 52 32.04 -39.46 -3.13
CA GLU A 52 32.01 -38.12 -2.58
C GLU A 52 31.78 -37.05 -3.68
N GLN A 53 32.42 -37.21 -4.84
CA GLN A 53 32.16 -36.34 -5.99
C GLN A 53 30.71 -36.46 -6.50
N ARG A 54 30.18 -37.68 -6.62
CA ARG A 54 28.78 -37.91 -7.02
C ARG A 54 27.82 -37.28 -6.02
N ASN A 55 28.04 -37.45 -4.72
CA ASN A 55 27.23 -36.84 -3.66
C ASN A 55 27.26 -35.30 -3.70
N ARG A 56 28.41 -34.68 -4.04
CA ARG A 56 28.51 -33.23 -4.23
C ARG A 56 27.70 -32.75 -5.44
N LEU A 57 27.83 -33.41 -6.59
CA LEU A 57 27.03 -33.09 -7.79
C LEU A 57 25.53 -33.32 -7.54
N GLU A 58 25.17 -34.37 -6.82
CA GLU A 58 23.78 -34.63 -6.42
C GLU A 58 23.25 -33.53 -5.49
N ALA A 59 24.05 -33.06 -4.52
CA ALA A 59 23.69 -31.93 -3.67
C ALA A 59 23.57 -30.60 -4.45
N GLU A 60 24.45 -30.36 -5.42
CA GLU A 60 24.35 -29.20 -6.33
C GLU A 60 23.06 -29.24 -7.17
N LEU A 61 22.71 -30.42 -7.73
CA LEU A 61 21.47 -30.62 -8.49
C LEU A 61 20.22 -30.52 -7.61
N ARG A 62 20.23 -31.09 -6.39
CA ARG A 62 19.15 -30.95 -5.40
C ARG A 62 18.92 -29.49 -5.02
N ASN A 63 19.99 -28.74 -4.72
CA ASN A 63 19.90 -27.30 -4.46
C ASN A 63 19.36 -26.53 -5.67
N ARG A 64 19.71 -26.96 -6.90
CA ARG A 64 19.20 -26.33 -8.13
C ARG A 64 17.70 -26.60 -8.35
N ILE A 65 17.24 -27.82 -8.06
CA ILE A 65 15.83 -28.18 -8.07
C ILE A 65 15.06 -27.34 -7.05
N GLU A 66 15.53 -27.28 -5.80
CA GLU A 66 14.91 -26.48 -4.74
C GLU A 66 14.82 -24.97 -5.10
N GLN A 67 15.84 -24.42 -5.77
CA GLN A 67 15.80 -23.04 -6.30
C GLN A 67 14.74 -22.86 -7.39
N LEU A 68 14.58 -23.83 -8.29
CA LEU A 68 13.59 -23.79 -9.36
C LEU A 68 12.18 -23.96 -8.82
N GLU A 69 11.96 -24.84 -7.83
CA GLU A 69 10.68 -25.01 -7.13
C GLU A 69 10.27 -23.75 -6.34
N LYS A 70 11.22 -23.12 -5.63
CA LYS A 70 10.99 -21.83 -4.95
C LYS A 70 10.66 -20.71 -5.93
N ARG A 71 11.28 -20.71 -7.11
CA ARG A 71 10.94 -19.75 -8.17
C ARG A 71 9.56 -20.06 -8.76
N GLN A 72 9.25 -21.33 -9.04
CA GLN A 72 7.96 -21.74 -9.59
C GLN A 72 6.81 -21.34 -8.67
N THR A 73 6.91 -21.63 -7.37
CA THR A 73 5.90 -21.21 -6.38
C THR A 73 5.74 -19.69 -6.29
N GLN A 74 6.81 -18.92 -6.49
CA GLN A 74 6.73 -17.46 -6.61
C GLN A 74 6.03 -17.03 -7.92
N ASP A 75 6.42 -17.59 -9.06
CA ASP A 75 5.84 -17.29 -10.37
C ASP A 75 4.34 -17.68 -10.40
N ASP A 76 3.95 -18.82 -9.82
CA ASP A 76 2.55 -19.25 -9.62
C ASP A 76 1.76 -18.25 -8.76
N SER A 77 2.36 -17.70 -7.70
CA SER A 77 1.72 -16.69 -6.85
C SER A 77 1.41 -15.41 -7.63
N VAL A 78 2.31 -15.00 -8.52
CA VAL A 78 2.13 -13.86 -9.42
C VAL A 78 1.05 -14.16 -10.48
N LEU A 79 1.06 -15.36 -11.06
CA LEU A 79 0.11 -15.79 -12.09
C LEU A 79 -1.33 -15.84 -11.53
N ASN A 80 -1.50 -16.27 -10.28
CA ASN A 80 -2.76 -16.18 -9.54
C ASN A 80 -3.27 -14.73 -9.42
N VAL A 81 -2.39 -13.79 -9.04
CA VAL A 81 -2.75 -12.36 -8.92
C VAL A 81 -3.13 -11.76 -10.28
N VAL A 82 -2.35 -12.04 -11.33
CA VAL A 82 -2.66 -11.59 -12.70
C VAL A 82 -4.00 -12.17 -13.17
N ASN A 83 -4.26 -13.45 -12.94
CA ASN A 83 -5.53 -14.09 -13.31
C ASN A 83 -6.73 -13.44 -12.61
N ARG A 84 -6.59 -13.10 -11.32
CA ARG A 84 -7.63 -12.40 -10.55
C ARG A 84 -7.92 -11.01 -11.13
N TYR A 85 -6.90 -10.20 -11.42
CA TYR A 85 -7.10 -8.88 -12.01
C TYR A 85 -7.67 -8.94 -13.43
N TRP A 86 -7.27 -9.93 -14.23
CA TRP A 86 -7.85 -10.13 -15.57
C TRP A 86 -9.33 -10.51 -15.51
N ASN A 87 -9.71 -11.37 -14.57
CA ASN A 87 -11.10 -11.73 -14.34
C ASN A 87 -11.94 -10.54 -13.86
N GLN A 88 -11.39 -9.73 -12.94
CA GLN A 88 -12.04 -8.50 -12.49
C GLN A 88 -12.26 -7.53 -13.67
N LEU A 89 -11.24 -7.31 -14.50
CA LEU A 89 -11.35 -6.46 -15.70
C LEU A 89 -12.45 -6.94 -16.66
N ASN A 90 -12.54 -8.25 -16.91
CA ASN A 90 -13.60 -8.82 -17.75
C ASN A 90 -14.99 -8.62 -17.14
N GLU A 91 -15.15 -8.79 -15.82
CA GLU A 91 -16.42 -8.56 -15.12
C GLU A 91 -16.82 -7.07 -15.16
N ASP A 92 -15.87 -6.17 -14.88
CA ASP A 92 -16.11 -4.73 -14.90
C ASP A 92 -16.54 -4.26 -16.30
N ILE A 93 -15.89 -4.75 -17.36
CA ILE A 93 -16.27 -4.50 -18.75
C ILE A 93 -17.69 -5.01 -19.03
N ARG A 94 -18.04 -6.22 -18.58
CA ARG A 94 -19.38 -6.79 -18.77
C ARG A 94 -20.45 -5.96 -18.06
N VAL A 95 -20.20 -5.54 -16.82
CA VAL A 95 -21.09 -4.66 -16.05
C VAL A 95 -21.25 -3.29 -16.70
N LEU A 96 -20.18 -2.73 -17.29
CA LEU A 96 -20.25 -1.49 -18.08
C LEU A 96 -21.14 -1.68 -19.31
N LEU A 97 -20.93 -2.75 -20.09
CA LEU A 97 -21.77 -3.06 -21.27
C LEU A 97 -23.25 -3.24 -20.88
N GLN A 98 -23.54 -3.98 -19.81
CA GLN A 98 -24.90 -4.18 -19.33
C GLN A 98 -25.60 -2.88 -18.90
N ARG A 99 -24.84 -1.86 -18.45
CA ARG A 99 -25.36 -0.55 -18.04
C ARG A 99 -25.51 0.44 -19.20
N PHE A 100 -24.60 0.41 -20.17
CA PHE A 100 -24.48 1.46 -21.20
C PHE A 100 -24.82 1.02 -22.63
N ASP A 101 -24.95 -0.29 -22.91
CA ASP A 101 -25.36 -0.83 -24.22
C ASP A 101 -26.62 -1.73 -24.13
N ALA A 102 -27.48 -1.48 -23.13
CA ALA A 102 -28.69 -2.27 -22.85
C ALA A 102 -29.71 -2.30 -24.00
N GLU A 103 -29.65 -1.34 -24.94
CA GLU A 103 -30.51 -1.26 -26.12
C GLU A 103 -30.02 -2.16 -27.28
N THR A 104 -28.77 -2.67 -27.23
CA THR A 104 -28.13 -3.47 -28.30
C THR A 104 -27.46 -4.76 -27.80
N ALA A 105 -27.55 -5.07 -26.51
CA ALA A 105 -26.91 -6.23 -25.89
C ALA A 105 -27.57 -7.56 -26.35
N ASP A 106 -26.87 -8.29 -27.22
CA ASP A 106 -27.31 -9.60 -27.73
C ASP A 106 -27.24 -10.65 -26.60
N GLU A 107 -28.41 -11.14 -26.13
CA GLU A 107 -28.50 -12.05 -24.96
C GLU A 107 -27.72 -13.37 -25.12
N LEU A 108 -27.36 -13.72 -26.35
CA LEU A 108 -26.64 -14.94 -26.70
C LEU A 108 -25.15 -14.93 -26.32
N GLU A 109 -24.49 -13.77 -26.28
CA GLU A 109 -23.05 -13.70 -25.94
C GLU A 109 -22.78 -13.74 -24.42
N SER A 110 -23.73 -13.27 -23.60
CA SER A 110 -23.61 -13.19 -22.13
C SER A 110 -23.34 -14.54 -21.46
N LYS A 111 -23.75 -15.65 -22.08
CA LYS A 111 -23.67 -17.00 -21.50
C LYS A 111 -22.31 -17.69 -21.64
N ASN A 112 -21.42 -17.22 -22.52
CA ASN A 112 -20.16 -17.92 -22.83
C ASN A 112 -18.93 -17.40 -22.06
N GLU A 113 -19.06 -16.37 -21.22
CA GLU A 113 -17.89 -15.77 -20.54
C GLU A 113 -17.67 -16.23 -19.09
N SER A 114 -18.68 -16.78 -18.43
CA SER A 114 -18.66 -17.04 -16.97
C SER A 114 -18.07 -18.40 -16.57
N GLU A 115 -18.17 -19.44 -17.41
CA GLU A 115 -17.58 -20.77 -17.11
C GLU A 115 -16.05 -20.82 -17.26
N ALA A 116 -15.45 -19.94 -18.07
CA ALA A 116 -14.03 -20.00 -18.39
C ALA A 116 -13.11 -19.48 -17.25
N THR A 117 -13.60 -18.56 -16.42
CA THR A 117 -12.73 -17.69 -15.60
C THR A 117 -12.12 -18.34 -14.35
N THR A 118 -12.74 -19.37 -13.79
CA THR A 118 -12.20 -20.12 -12.63
C THR A 118 -11.41 -21.37 -13.04
N SER A 119 -11.72 -21.98 -14.19
CA SER A 119 -11.03 -23.18 -14.68
C SER A 119 -9.66 -22.90 -15.32
N PHE A 120 -9.43 -21.67 -15.82
CA PHE A 120 -8.27 -21.33 -16.64
C PHE A 120 -6.90 -21.67 -16.00
N LEU A 121 -6.73 -21.46 -14.69
CA LEU A 121 -5.47 -21.80 -13.99
C LEU A 121 -5.23 -23.31 -13.89
N VAL A 122 -6.30 -24.09 -13.71
CA VAL A 122 -6.25 -25.56 -13.62
C VAL A 122 -5.98 -26.16 -15.00
N GLN A 123 -6.50 -25.54 -16.06
CA GLN A 123 -6.22 -25.94 -17.44
C GLN A 123 -4.82 -25.52 -17.90
N LEU A 124 -4.26 -24.43 -17.36
CA LEU A 124 -2.92 -23.93 -17.72
C LEU A 124 -1.80 -24.95 -17.49
N SER A 125 -1.93 -25.82 -16.48
CA SER A 125 -0.96 -26.89 -16.20
C SER A 125 -1.15 -28.14 -17.05
N THR A 126 -2.22 -28.20 -17.86
CA THR A 126 -2.54 -29.33 -18.75
C THR A 126 -2.26 -29.06 -20.23
N TRP A 127 -1.98 -27.80 -20.59
CA TRP A 127 -1.65 -27.41 -21.97
C TRP A 127 -0.17 -27.54 -22.25
N ASP A 128 0.17 -28.01 -23.45
CA ASP A 128 1.52 -27.91 -23.96
C ASP A 128 1.87 -26.49 -24.42
N LYS A 129 3.13 -26.29 -24.85
CA LYS A 129 3.65 -24.96 -25.16
C LYS A 129 2.97 -24.32 -26.38
N GLU A 130 2.49 -25.11 -27.34
CA GLU A 130 1.84 -24.59 -28.55
C GLU A 130 0.36 -24.29 -28.29
N GLU A 131 -0.34 -25.16 -27.53
CA GLU A 131 -1.70 -24.89 -27.08
C GLU A 131 -1.78 -23.67 -26.16
N LEU A 132 -0.83 -23.50 -25.23
CA LEU A 132 -0.81 -22.41 -24.25
C LEU A 132 -0.84 -21.02 -24.90
N ASP A 133 0.00 -20.80 -25.91
CA ASP A 133 0.07 -19.53 -26.65
C ASP A 133 -1.25 -19.24 -27.39
N GLU A 134 -1.88 -20.27 -27.97
CA GLU A 134 -3.19 -20.13 -28.64
C GLU A 134 -4.31 -19.80 -27.64
N LYS A 135 -4.37 -20.48 -26.49
CA LYS A 135 -5.40 -20.20 -25.46
C LYS A 135 -5.23 -18.82 -24.83
N LEU A 136 -4.00 -18.38 -24.58
CA LEU A 136 -3.70 -17.02 -24.11
C LEU A 136 -4.11 -15.97 -25.15
N ALA A 137 -3.75 -16.17 -26.43
CA ALA A 137 -4.15 -15.27 -27.52
C ALA A 137 -5.67 -15.15 -27.64
N ASN A 138 -6.39 -16.28 -27.57
CA ASN A 138 -7.86 -16.31 -27.58
C ASN A 138 -8.46 -15.54 -26.39
N ARG A 139 -7.96 -15.74 -25.16
CA ARG A 139 -8.41 -15.00 -23.97
C ARG A 139 -8.22 -13.48 -24.12
N VAL A 140 -7.06 -13.05 -24.63
CA VAL A 140 -6.78 -11.63 -24.91
C VAL A 140 -7.73 -11.08 -25.98
N GLN A 141 -8.06 -11.87 -27.00
CA GLN A 141 -8.93 -11.46 -28.10
C GLN A 141 -10.39 -11.26 -27.65
N VAL A 142 -10.88 -12.07 -26.71
CA VAL A 142 -12.20 -11.87 -26.07
C VAL A 142 -12.23 -10.53 -25.34
N SER A 143 -11.27 -10.28 -24.43
CA SER A 143 -11.20 -9.00 -23.69
C SER A 143 -11.08 -7.78 -24.63
N LYS A 144 -10.27 -7.87 -25.70
CA LYS A 144 -10.17 -6.82 -26.72
C LYS A 144 -11.50 -6.54 -27.43
N ARG A 145 -12.26 -7.58 -27.78
CA ARG A 145 -13.58 -7.44 -28.41
C ARG A 145 -14.58 -6.77 -27.46
N ALA A 146 -14.56 -7.14 -26.18
CA ALA A 146 -15.42 -6.52 -25.16
C ALA A 146 -15.10 -5.03 -24.95
N VAL A 147 -13.82 -4.65 -24.86
CA VAL A 147 -13.40 -3.23 -24.82
C VAL A 147 -13.87 -2.46 -26.06
N ALA A 148 -13.75 -3.04 -27.26
CA ALA A 148 -14.20 -2.40 -28.49
C ALA A 148 -15.71 -2.12 -28.49
N LYS A 149 -16.54 -3.00 -27.89
CA LYS A 149 -17.97 -2.74 -27.69
C LYS A 149 -18.23 -1.61 -26.70
N VAL A 150 -17.47 -1.51 -25.61
CA VAL A 150 -17.59 -0.41 -24.63
C VAL A 150 -17.35 0.94 -25.30
N ILE A 151 -16.33 1.04 -26.16
CA ILE A 151 -16.04 2.26 -26.92
C ILE A 151 -17.23 2.63 -27.83
N GLN A 152 -17.79 1.66 -28.57
CA GLN A 152 -18.97 1.90 -29.42
C GLN A 152 -20.20 2.34 -28.63
N ALA A 153 -20.42 1.78 -27.43
CA ALA A 153 -21.51 2.20 -26.55
C ALA A 153 -21.32 3.66 -26.07
N PHE A 154 -20.09 4.04 -25.71
CA PHE A 154 -19.75 5.43 -25.36
C PHE A 154 -19.94 6.40 -26.52
N ASP A 155 -19.55 6.04 -27.75
CA ASP A 155 -19.74 6.88 -28.94
C ASP A 155 -21.24 7.12 -29.22
N ARG A 156 -22.07 6.07 -29.13
CA ARG A 156 -23.53 6.19 -29.26
C ARG A 156 -24.13 7.07 -28.16
N LEU A 157 -23.66 6.91 -26.92
CA LEU A 157 -24.13 7.68 -25.77
C LEU A 157 -23.73 9.16 -25.89
N MET A 158 -22.52 9.48 -26.37
CA MET A 158 -22.13 10.86 -26.71
C MET A 158 -23.03 11.46 -27.79
N GLN A 159 -23.26 10.75 -28.91
CA GLN A 159 -24.13 11.23 -29.99
C GLN A 159 -25.59 11.45 -29.52
N ARG A 160 -26.10 10.60 -28.62
CA ARG A 160 -27.40 10.76 -27.98
C ARG A 160 -27.43 12.00 -27.08
N ASN A 161 -26.41 12.19 -26.24
CA ASN A 161 -26.32 13.35 -25.36
C ASN A 161 -26.14 14.67 -26.13
N GLU A 162 -25.40 14.66 -27.25
CA GLU A 162 -25.26 15.80 -28.14
C GLU A 162 -26.60 16.17 -28.79
N LYS A 163 -27.33 15.18 -29.34
CA LYS A 163 -28.69 15.39 -29.87
C LYS A 163 -29.66 15.94 -28.82
N ILE A 164 -29.65 15.40 -27.60
CA ILE A 164 -30.46 15.91 -26.49
C ILE A 164 -30.04 17.34 -26.14
N THR A 165 -28.74 17.64 -26.12
CA THR A 165 -28.23 18.99 -25.84
C THR A 165 -28.69 20.00 -26.90
N LEU A 166 -28.68 19.63 -28.18
CA LEU A 166 -29.21 20.46 -29.27
C LEU A 166 -30.73 20.66 -29.16
N ALA A 167 -31.49 19.60 -28.80
CA ALA A 167 -32.93 19.68 -28.56
C ALA A 167 -33.28 20.63 -27.40
N LEU A 168 -32.58 20.51 -26.26
CA LEU A 168 -32.81 21.36 -25.09
C LEU A 168 -32.44 22.83 -25.30
N LYS A 169 -31.61 23.14 -26.31
CA LYS A 169 -31.29 24.50 -26.72
C LYS A 169 -32.23 25.06 -27.81
N GLY A 170 -33.09 24.25 -28.41
CA GLY A 170 -33.88 24.64 -29.60
C GLY A 170 -33.02 24.81 -30.86
N GLU A 171 -31.86 24.16 -30.92
CA GLU A 171 -30.92 24.22 -32.07
C GLU A 171 -31.21 23.12 -33.12
N LEU A 172 -32.29 22.35 -32.96
CA LEU A 172 -32.80 21.38 -33.95
C LEU A 172 -33.87 22.01 -34.84
N GLU A 173 -33.77 21.79 -36.16
CA GLU A 173 -34.67 22.39 -37.15
C GLU A 173 -36.13 21.93 -36.97
N GLY A 174 -36.98 22.82 -36.44
CA GLY A 174 -38.45 22.70 -36.53
C GLY A 174 -39.23 22.61 -35.22
N GLU A 175 -38.58 22.55 -34.05
CA GLU A 175 -39.27 22.48 -32.75
C GLU A 175 -38.87 23.65 -31.83
N GLU A 176 -39.85 24.31 -31.21
CA GLU A 176 -39.59 25.27 -30.13
C GLU A 176 -39.03 24.54 -28.90
N ALA A 177 -38.10 25.17 -28.18
CA ALA A 177 -37.48 24.56 -27.00
C ALA A 177 -38.55 24.10 -26.00
N PRO A 178 -38.55 22.82 -25.57
CA PRO A 178 -39.63 22.26 -24.76
C PRO A 178 -39.74 22.98 -23.42
N ASN A 179 -40.97 23.10 -22.92
CA ASN A 179 -41.26 23.73 -21.62
C ASN A 179 -40.70 22.89 -20.46
N MET A 180 -39.41 23.09 -20.17
CA MET A 180 -38.59 22.32 -19.26
C MET A 180 -39.26 22.06 -17.90
N ASP A 181 -40.00 23.03 -17.37
CA ASP A 181 -40.58 22.96 -16.02
C ASP A 181 -41.70 21.92 -15.89
N GLU A 182 -42.41 21.61 -16.98
CA GLU A 182 -43.47 20.59 -17.00
C GLU A 182 -42.87 19.20 -17.26
N THR A 183 -41.94 19.08 -18.21
CA THR A 183 -41.23 17.82 -18.50
C THR A 183 -40.38 17.35 -17.31
N VAL A 184 -39.65 18.25 -16.64
CA VAL A 184 -38.87 17.94 -15.43
C VAL A 184 -39.79 17.52 -14.28
N ARG A 185 -40.95 18.14 -14.13
CA ARG A 185 -41.94 17.78 -13.10
C ARG A 185 -42.49 16.37 -13.31
N GLN A 186 -42.84 16.02 -14.55
CA GLN A 186 -43.30 14.68 -14.88
C GLN A 186 -42.19 13.63 -14.72
N ALA A 187 -40.98 13.89 -15.22
CA ALA A 187 -39.83 12.99 -15.04
C ALA A 187 -39.49 12.77 -13.55
N ASN A 188 -39.63 13.80 -12.71
CA ASN A 188 -39.44 13.68 -11.26
C ASN A 188 -40.55 12.83 -10.60
N SER A 189 -41.82 12.97 -11.02
CA SER A 189 -42.89 12.07 -10.57
C SER A 189 -42.67 10.61 -10.99
N GLU A 190 -42.19 10.36 -12.21
CA GLU A 190 -41.86 9.01 -12.68
C GLU A 190 -40.65 8.42 -11.94
N LEU A 191 -39.60 9.20 -11.70
CA LEU A 191 -38.44 8.82 -10.88
C LEU A 191 -38.81 8.54 -9.41
N GLN A 192 -39.77 9.27 -8.83
CA GLN A 192 -40.28 9.02 -7.48
C GLN A 192 -41.08 7.72 -7.43
N ALA A 193 -41.95 7.47 -8.42
CA ALA A 193 -42.69 6.21 -8.53
C ALA A 193 -41.75 5.01 -8.71
N GLU A 194 -40.70 5.12 -9.53
CA GLU A 194 -39.72 4.05 -9.70
C GLU A 194 -38.85 3.84 -8.46
N ASN A 195 -38.44 4.91 -7.76
CA ASN A 195 -37.77 4.79 -6.46
C ASN A 195 -38.63 4.03 -5.43
N GLN A 196 -39.93 4.29 -5.37
CA GLN A 196 -40.83 3.56 -4.47
C GLN A 196 -40.95 2.07 -4.84
N LYS A 197 -41.01 1.74 -6.15
CA LYS A 197 -40.96 0.34 -6.61
C LYS A 197 -39.63 -0.32 -6.24
N LEU A 198 -38.51 0.34 -6.49
CA LEU A 198 -37.16 -0.16 -6.17
C LEU A 198 -36.96 -0.35 -4.65
N GLN A 199 -37.42 0.57 -3.81
CA GLN A 199 -37.42 0.40 -2.35
C GLN A 199 -38.27 -0.79 -1.90
N THR A 200 -39.44 -0.97 -2.50
CA THR A 200 -40.33 -2.11 -2.22
C THR A 200 -39.69 -3.44 -2.64
N LEU A 201 -39.10 -3.49 -3.83
CA LEU A 201 -38.39 -4.65 -4.35
C LEU A 201 -37.16 -4.99 -3.51
N ASN A 202 -36.36 -3.99 -3.14
CA ASN A 202 -35.17 -4.17 -2.31
C ASN A 202 -35.54 -4.70 -0.91
N THR A 203 -36.59 -4.15 -0.30
CA THR A 203 -37.13 -4.64 0.98
C THR A 203 -37.61 -6.10 0.87
N SER A 204 -38.28 -6.45 -0.23
CA SER A 204 -38.70 -7.83 -0.54
C SER A 204 -37.51 -8.77 -0.73
N LEU A 205 -36.47 -8.34 -1.44
CA LEU A 205 -35.22 -9.10 -1.63
C LEU A 205 -34.46 -9.30 -0.33
N HIS A 206 -34.30 -8.27 0.51
CA HIS A 206 -33.70 -8.40 1.85
C HIS A 206 -34.47 -9.40 2.73
N LYS A 207 -35.81 -9.36 2.71
CA LYS A 207 -36.64 -10.35 3.42
C LYS A 207 -36.44 -11.78 2.90
N LYS A 208 -36.36 -11.96 1.58
CA LYS A 208 -36.05 -13.26 0.95
C LYS A 208 -34.65 -13.75 1.31
N TYR A 209 -33.64 -12.87 1.23
CA TYR A 209 -32.26 -13.18 1.60
C TYR A 209 -32.15 -13.63 3.06
N HIS A 210 -32.73 -12.86 4.00
CA HIS A 210 -32.75 -13.23 5.41
C HIS A 210 -33.43 -14.59 5.64
N THR A 211 -34.57 -14.83 4.98
CA THR A 211 -35.27 -16.13 5.03
C THR A 211 -34.41 -17.28 4.49
N MET A 212 -33.66 -17.06 3.40
CA MET A 212 -32.76 -18.06 2.83
C MET A 212 -31.54 -18.30 3.73
N SER A 213 -30.97 -17.25 4.31
CA SER A 213 -29.84 -17.33 5.25
C SER A 213 -30.21 -18.15 6.50
N LEU A 214 -31.43 -17.99 7.04
CA LEU A 214 -31.92 -18.81 8.15
C LEU A 214 -32.10 -20.28 7.75
N LYS A 215 -32.60 -20.56 6.54
CA LYS A 215 -32.69 -21.93 6.01
C LYS A 215 -31.32 -22.57 5.82
N LEU A 216 -30.35 -21.81 5.31
CA LEU A 216 -28.98 -22.27 5.10
C LEU A 216 -28.30 -22.59 6.43
N ALA A 217 -28.46 -21.73 7.45
CA ALA A 217 -27.99 -22.02 8.80
C ALA A 217 -28.60 -23.31 9.37
N GLY A 218 -29.93 -23.47 9.29
CA GLY A 218 -30.59 -24.70 9.76
C GLY A 218 -30.21 -25.96 8.96
N LEU A 219 -29.85 -25.84 7.68
CA LEU A 219 -29.29 -26.95 6.91
C LEU A 219 -27.85 -27.26 7.33
N GLN A 220 -27.03 -26.24 7.61
CA GLN A 220 -25.67 -26.41 8.12
C GLN A 220 -25.67 -27.11 9.48
N ASP A 221 -26.56 -26.71 10.40
CA ASP A 221 -26.70 -27.38 11.71
C ASP A 221 -27.07 -28.86 11.55
N ASN A 222 -27.98 -29.19 10.61
CA ASN A 222 -28.30 -30.58 10.28
C ASN A 222 -27.12 -31.36 9.68
N VAL A 223 -26.30 -30.73 8.81
CA VAL A 223 -25.07 -31.33 8.28
C VAL A 223 -24.09 -31.62 9.43
N ASN A 224 -23.84 -30.64 10.30
CA ASN A 224 -22.96 -30.80 11.45
C ASN A 224 -23.42 -31.96 12.37
N CYS A 225 -24.72 -32.07 12.66
CA CYS A 225 -25.28 -33.18 13.43
C CYS A 225 -25.10 -34.54 12.74
N LYS A 226 -25.19 -34.60 11.41
CA LYS A 226 -24.95 -35.83 10.64
C LYS A 226 -23.47 -36.17 10.53
N GLU A 227 -22.58 -35.20 10.49
CA GLU A 227 -21.13 -35.42 10.59
C GLU A 227 -20.74 -36.00 11.96
N THR A 228 -21.33 -35.52 13.07
CA THR A 228 -21.12 -36.11 14.39
C THR A 228 -21.66 -37.53 14.50
N GLU A 229 -22.85 -37.81 13.96
CA GLU A 229 -23.43 -39.17 13.92
C GLU A 229 -22.56 -40.14 13.09
N VAL A 230 -22.00 -39.67 11.97
CA VAL A 230 -21.04 -40.45 11.17
C VAL A 230 -19.73 -40.70 11.92
N ALA A 231 -19.23 -39.74 12.70
CA ALA A 231 -18.04 -39.93 13.52
C ALA A 231 -18.27 -40.95 14.66
N GLU A 232 -19.41 -40.89 15.34
CA GLU A 232 -19.81 -41.89 16.35
C GLU A 232 -19.93 -43.29 15.75
N MET A 233 -20.57 -43.42 14.58
CA MET A 233 -20.68 -44.69 13.87
C MET A 233 -19.32 -45.25 13.40
N ARG A 234 -18.36 -44.38 13.03
CA ARG A 234 -16.98 -44.80 12.70
C ARG A 234 -16.27 -45.35 13.92
N ASN A 235 -16.35 -44.66 15.06
CA ASN A 235 -15.75 -45.14 16.31
C ASN A 235 -16.31 -46.52 16.71
N GLN A 236 -17.63 -46.73 16.59
CA GLN A 236 -18.24 -48.04 16.83
C GLN A 236 -17.76 -49.14 15.86
N ILE A 237 -17.52 -48.80 14.59
CA ILE A 237 -16.94 -49.73 13.62
C ILE A 237 -15.50 -50.08 14.01
N GLU A 238 -14.70 -49.12 14.45
CA GLU A 238 -13.32 -49.36 14.90
C GLU A 238 -13.28 -50.23 16.17
N GLU A 239 -14.15 -49.98 17.15
CA GLU A 239 -14.32 -50.84 18.34
C GLU A 239 -14.69 -52.28 17.96
N LEU A 240 -15.69 -52.47 17.08
CA LEU A 240 -16.12 -53.79 16.62
C LEU A 240 -15.05 -54.50 15.78
N GLN A 241 -14.28 -53.78 14.96
CA GLN A 241 -13.15 -54.33 14.22
C GLN A 241 -12.04 -54.81 15.16
N TYR A 242 -11.75 -54.06 16.23
CA TYR A 242 -10.79 -54.46 17.25
C TYR A 242 -11.25 -55.71 18.02
N GLU A 243 -12.53 -55.79 18.41
CA GLU A 243 -13.09 -57.00 19.03
C GLU A 243 -13.06 -58.21 18.08
N TYR A 244 -13.38 -58.01 16.80
CA TYR A 244 -13.32 -59.05 15.78
C TYR A 244 -11.89 -59.59 15.59
N GLN A 245 -10.89 -58.70 15.47
CA GLN A 245 -9.48 -59.11 15.35
C GLN A 245 -9.02 -59.89 16.58
N LYS A 246 -9.40 -59.45 17.79
CA LYS A 246 -9.11 -60.16 19.05
C LYS A 246 -9.73 -61.57 19.10
N ILE A 247 -10.88 -61.78 18.46
CA ILE A 247 -11.50 -63.11 18.32
C ILE A 247 -10.77 -63.95 17.26
N LEU A 248 -10.37 -63.36 16.12
CA LEU A 248 -9.56 -64.04 15.10
C LEU A 248 -8.23 -64.54 15.69
N ASP A 249 -7.49 -63.69 16.39
CA ASP A 249 -6.21 -64.05 17.03
C ASP A 249 -6.38 -65.20 18.03
N ARG A 250 -7.53 -65.25 18.73
CA ARG A 250 -7.87 -66.34 19.64
C ARG A 250 -8.17 -67.64 18.89
N ASN A 251 -8.93 -67.58 17.79
CA ASN A 251 -9.23 -68.75 16.96
C ASN A 251 -7.96 -69.31 16.31
N TYR A 252 -7.10 -68.47 15.75
CA TYR A 252 -5.82 -68.88 15.17
C TYR A 252 -4.92 -69.64 16.18
N LYS A 253 -4.86 -69.16 17.44
CA LYS A 253 -4.14 -69.86 18.52
C LYS A 253 -4.77 -71.22 18.86
N LEU A 254 -6.09 -71.34 18.82
CA LEU A 254 -6.80 -72.61 19.04
C LEU A 254 -6.59 -73.59 17.87
N GLU A 255 -6.63 -73.12 16.63
CA GLU A 255 -6.35 -73.92 15.43
C GLU A 255 -4.91 -74.45 15.43
N THR A 256 -3.94 -73.60 15.80
CA THR A 256 -2.53 -74.00 15.94
C THR A 256 -2.39 -75.10 17.00
N HIS A 257 -2.99 -74.93 18.18
CA HIS A 257 -2.98 -75.97 19.22
C HIS A 257 -3.68 -77.27 18.81
N LEU A 258 -4.74 -77.20 18.00
CA LEU A 258 -5.41 -78.39 17.46
C LEU A 258 -4.56 -79.10 16.39
N ALA A 259 -3.83 -78.35 15.55
CA ALA A 259 -2.88 -78.91 14.60
C ALA A 259 -1.74 -79.65 15.33
N ASP A 260 -1.09 -79.00 16.30
CA ASP A 260 -0.05 -79.61 17.15
C ASP A 260 -0.54 -80.90 17.83
N SER A 261 -1.78 -80.88 18.34
CA SER A 261 -2.39 -82.03 19.01
C SER A 261 -2.68 -83.17 18.02
N ARG A 262 -3.10 -82.83 16.79
CA ARG A 262 -3.35 -83.79 15.72
C ARG A 262 -2.07 -84.47 15.23
N ASP A 263 -0.97 -83.72 15.11
CA ASP A 263 0.30 -84.29 14.66
C ASP A 263 0.99 -85.13 15.76
N LYS A 264 0.81 -84.79 17.03
CA LYS A 264 1.16 -85.67 18.15
C LYS A 264 0.37 -86.99 18.14
N LEU A 265 -0.93 -86.93 17.81
CA LEU A 265 -1.77 -88.12 17.65
C LEU A 265 -1.28 -89.03 16.52
N LYS A 266 -0.97 -88.47 15.33
CA LYS A 266 -0.36 -89.23 14.23
C LYS A 266 0.97 -89.87 14.62
N GLY A 267 1.80 -89.17 15.39
CA GLY A 267 3.08 -89.71 15.89
C GLY A 267 2.89 -90.92 16.81
N LEU A 268 1.86 -90.92 17.64
CA LEU A 268 1.50 -92.06 18.51
C LEU A 268 0.88 -93.22 17.71
N GLU A 269 0.01 -92.92 16.73
CA GLU A 269 -0.54 -93.95 15.82
C GLU A 269 0.57 -94.64 15.01
N ALA A 270 1.61 -93.91 14.60
CA ALA A 270 2.77 -94.47 13.91
C ALA A 270 3.62 -95.39 14.81
N MET A 271 3.68 -95.15 16.12
CA MET A 271 4.37 -96.03 17.07
C MET A 271 3.57 -97.29 17.43
N GLN A 272 2.25 -97.29 17.26
CA GLN A 272 1.37 -98.38 17.72
C GLN A 272 1.25 -99.56 16.72
N ILE A 273 1.94 -99.47 15.57
CA ILE A 273 1.89 -100.48 14.50
C ILE A 273 2.93 -101.61 14.70
N ASP A 274 3.98 -101.38 15.49
CA ASP A 274 5.16 -102.27 15.54
C ASP A 274 5.07 -103.42 16.58
N ASP A 275 4.10 -103.39 17.49
CA ASP A 275 4.09 -104.22 18.71
C ASP A 275 2.95 -105.27 18.77
N ARG A 276 2.66 -105.94 17.63
CA ARG A 276 1.63 -107.01 17.54
C ARG A 276 2.18 -108.33 17.02
N VAL A 277 3.01 -109.01 17.82
CA VAL A 277 3.49 -110.36 17.52
C VAL A 277 3.44 -111.29 18.75
N ILE A 278 2.45 -112.20 18.77
CA ILE A 278 2.48 -113.56 19.38
C ILE A 278 2.63 -113.59 20.94
N SER A 279 1.81 -114.29 21.74
CA SER A 279 1.42 -115.71 21.66
C SER A 279 0.11 -116.06 22.39
N LYS A 280 -0.57 -117.11 21.89
CA LYS A 280 -1.55 -117.90 22.67
C LYS A 280 -0.86 -118.73 23.76
N PRO A 281 -1.60 -119.19 24.78
CA PRO A 281 -1.35 -120.50 25.38
C PRO A 281 -2.52 -121.46 25.15
N ASP A 282 -2.19 -122.74 24.97
CA ASP A 282 -3.12 -123.84 24.77
C ASP A 282 -2.95 -124.87 25.90
N THR A 283 -4.07 -125.34 26.45
CA THR A 283 -4.29 -126.73 26.90
C THR A 283 -3.52 -127.35 28.11
N SER A 284 -4.27 -128.23 28.79
CA SER A 284 -3.87 -129.35 29.68
C SER A 284 -3.61 -129.13 31.18
N ILE A 285 -4.68 -129.47 31.91
CA ILE A 285 -4.72 -130.00 33.28
C ILE A 285 -3.62 -131.05 33.52
N ALA A 286 -2.87 -130.90 34.62
CA ALA A 286 -2.17 -132.00 35.28
C ALA A 286 -2.33 -131.86 36.81
N GLN A 287 -3.04 -132.81 37.44
CA GLN A 287 -3.12 -132.86 38.90
C GLN A 287 -1.79 -133.39 39.46
N SER A 288 -1.13 -132.62 40.33
CA SER A 288 -0.07 -133.14 41.20
C SER A 288 -0.26 -132.62 42.61
N SER A 289 -0.42 -133.51 43.58
CA SER A 289 -0.49 -133.15 45.00
C SER A 289 0.77 -132.40 45.42
N VAL A 290 0.58 -131.17 45.90
CA VAL A 290 1.67 -130.24 46.26
C VAL A 290 2.36 -130.74 47.53
N SER A 291 3.67 -130.97 47.47
CA SER A 291 4.49 -131.28 48.66
C SER A 291 4.63 -130.06 49.55
N LEU A 292 4.88 -130.26 50.85
CA LEU A 292 5.00 -129.15 51.82
C LEU A 292 6.03 -128.09 51.38
N GLN A 293 7.17 -128.52 50.82
CA GLN A 293 8.19 -127.63 50.26
C GLN A 293 7.66 -126.71 49.15
N LYS A 294 6.82 -127.22 48.24
CA LYS A 294 6.21 -126.37 47.20
C LYS A 294 5.21 -125.37 47.79
N VAL A 295 4.58 -125.68 48.92
CA VAL A 295 3.73 -124.72 49.64
C VAL A 295 4.57 -123.60 50.26
N GLU A 296 5.73 -123.93 50.83
CA GLU A 296 6.70 -122.94 51.33
C GLU A 296 7.32 -122.10 50.20
N GLU A 297 7.66 -122.71 49.06
CA GLU A 297 8.11 -122.00 47.84
C GLU A 297 7.03 -121.02 47.33
N PHE A 298 5.78 -121.46 47.21
CA PHE A 298 4.67 -120.58 46.81
C PHE A 298 4.34 -119.51 47.85
N GLN A 299 4.60 -119.74 49.15
CA GLN A 299 4.47 -118.71 50.17
C GLN A 299 5.55 -117.63 50.01
N LYS A 300 6.81 -118.04 49.79
CA LYS A 300 7.93 -117.12 49.51
C LYS A 300 7.72 -116.33 48.22
N GLU A 301 7.26 -116.97 47.14
CA GLU A 301 6.89 -116.29 45.89
C GLU A 301 5.73 -115.29 46.10
N ASN A 302 4.74 -115.61 46.94
CA ASN A 302 3.69 -114.67 47.32
C ASN A 302 4.22 -113.47 48.14
N GLU A 303 5.23 -113.66 48.99
CA GLU A 303 5.86 -112.57 49.74
C GLU A 303 6.70 -111.69 48.82
N GLU A 304 7.50 -112.27 47.92
CA GLU A 304 8.25 -111.54 46.88
C GLU A 304 7.31 -110.75 45.95
N LEU A 305 6.18 -111.33 45.53
CA LEU A 305 5.15 -110.64 44.75
C LEU A 305 4.45 -109.52 45.53
N ARG A 306 4.24 -109.67 46.85
CA ARG A 306 3.71 -108.60 47.71
C ARG A 306 4.70 -107.46 47.87
N GLU A 307 5.98 -107.75 48.06
CA GLU A 307 7.03 -106.73 48.11
C GLU A 307 7.16 -105.99 46.78
N LEU A 308 7.15 -106.72 45.65
CA LEU A 308 7.16 -106.10 44.31
C LEU A 308 5.95 -105.19 44.08
N ASN A 309 4.75 -105.63 44.50
CA ASN A 309 3.53 -104.83 44.35
C ASN A 309 3.55 -103.59 45.27
N ASN A 310 4.06 -103.71 46.50
CA ASN A 310 4.29 -102.57 47.40
C ASN A 310 5.32 -101.58 46.83
N ASN A 311 6.42 -102.07 46.26
CA ASN A 311 7.44 -101.23 45.62
C ASN A 311 6.85 -100.48 44.41
N ARG A 312 6.02 -101.15 43.60
CA ARG A 312 5.36 -100.54 42.43
C ARG A 312 4.26 -99.55 42.83
N LEU A 313 3.59 -99.76 43.96
CA LEU A 313 2.67 -98.79 44.56
C LEU A 313 3.43 -97.54 45.04
N GLN A 314 4.56 -97.71 45.74
CA GLN A 314 5.41 -96.58 46.16
C GLN A 314 5.96 -95.79 44.96
N GLU A 315 6.32 -96.47 43.87
CA GLU A 315 6.74 -95.82 42.63
C GLU A 315 5.60 -95.01 42.00
N LEU A 316 4.37 -95.56 41.95
CA LEU A 316 3.17 -94.85 41.47
C LEU A 316 2.78 -93.66 42.33
N ASP A 317 2.91 -93.75 43.66
CA ASP A 317 2.69 -92.64 44.58
C ASP A 317 3.72 -91.54 44.41
N LYS A 318 5.00 -91.91 44.24
CA LYS A 318 6.09 -90.97 43.94
C LYS A 318 5.88 -90.27 42.60
N LEU A 319 5.43 -90.99 41.57
CA LEU A 319 5.13 -90.43 40.25
C LEU A 319 3.91 -89.48 40.31
N HIS A 320 2.86 -89.82 41.07
CA HIS A 320 1.73 -88.93 41.34
C HIS A 320 2.15 -87.66 42.08
N GLN A 321 3.10 -87.77 43.02
CA GLN A 321 3.63 -86.61 43.73
C GLN A 321 4.39 -85.68 42.80
N GLN A 322 5.31 -86.23 41.99
CA GLN A 322 6.05 -85.47 40.96
C GLN A 322 5.11 -84.82 39.93
N HIS A 323 4.04 -85.51 39.51
CA HIS A 323 3.05 -84.95 38.59
C HIS A 323 2.30 -83.76 39.23
N ARG A 324 1.91 -83.84 40.51
CA ARG A 324 1.29 -82.71 41.23
C ARG A 324 2.23 -81.53 41.35
N GLU A 325 3.51 -81.76 41.66
CA GLU A 325 4.53 -80.71 41.74
C GLU A 325 4.72 -80.01 40.38
N ALA A 326 4.80 -80.77 39.29
CA ALA A 326 4.86 -80.23 37.93
C ALA A 326 3.61 -79.41 37.55
N LEU A 327 2.41 -79.86 37.95
CA LEU A 327 1.17 -79.11 37.72
C LEU A 327 1.13 -77.79 38.51
N MET A 328 1.59 -77.78 39.75
CA MET A 328 1.69 -76.55 40.56
C MET A 328 2.66 -75.55 39.92
N GLU A 329 3.81 -76.00 39.43
CA GLU A 329 4.78 -75.12 38.75
C GLU A 329 4.25 -74.59 37.41
N VAL A 330 3.56 -75.41 36.62
CA VAL A 330 2.89 -74.95 35.38
C VAL A 330 1.84 -73.87 35.64
N GLU A 331 1.03 -74.03 36.69
CA GLU A 331 0.01 -73.03 37.02
C GLU A 331 0.61 -71.76 37.64
N ARG A 332 1.72 -71.89 38.40
CA ARG A 332 2.53 -70.75 38.87
C ARG A 332 3.06 -69.93 37.69
N LEU A 333 3.73 -70.57 36.73
CA LEU A 333 4.26 -69.93 35.52
C LEU A 333 3.16 -69.31 34.64
N ARG A 334 1.95 -69.91 34.62
CA ARG A 334 0.77 -69.31 33.96
C ARG A 334 0.28 -68.04 34.67
N MET A 335 0.34 -67.97 35.99
CA MET A 335 0.01 -66.76 36.73
C MET A 335 1.05 -65.67 36.48
N ASP A 336 2.35 -66.01 36.54
CA ASP A 336 3.45 -65.09 36.24
C ASP A 336 3.31 -64.49 34.81
N LEU A 337 2.96 -65.31 33.81
CA LEU A 337 2.72 -64.87 32.43
C LEU A 337 1.45 -64.01 32.24
N ARG A 338 0.47 -64.09 33.15
CA ARG A 338 -0.75 -63.26 33.10
C ARG A 338 -0.59 -61.90 33.78
N GLN A 339 0.37 -61.77 34.68
CA GLN A 339 0.65 -60.54 35.41
C GLN A 339 2.12 -60.17 35.21
N LEU A 340 2.52 -59.94 33.95
CA LEU A 340 3.87 -59.47 33.63
C LEU A 340 4.14 -58.14 34.38
N PRO A 341 5.22 -58.06 35.16
CA PRO A 341 5.61 -56.81 35.81
C PRO A 341 5.89 -55.70 34.79
N GLU A 342 5.46 -54.48 35.10
CA GLU A 342 5.51 -53.33 34.20
C GLU A 342 6.96 -53.00 33.75
N ASN A 343 7.95 -53.24 34.60
CA ASN A 343 9.37 -53.10 34.26
C ASN A 343 9.81 -54.09 33.16
N VAL A 344 9.27 -55.31 33.11
CA VAL A 344 9.57 -56.27 32.02
C VAL A 344 9.00 -55.76 30.70
N ILE A 345 7.81 -55.17 30.73
CA ILE A 345 7.16 -54.59 29.54
C ILE A 345 7.94 -53.37 29.04
N ILE A 346 8.30 -52.45 29.94
CA ILE A 346 9.10 -51.26 29.61
C ILE A 346 10.47 -51.65 29.04
N ASP A 347 11.05 -52.76 29.49
CA ASP A 347 12.33 -53.23 28.97
C ASP A 347 12.28 -53.86 27.57
N THR A 348 11.09 -54.25 27.08
CA THR A 348 10.94 -54.80 25.72
C THR A 348 11.35 -53.80 24.63
N THR A 349 11.86 -54.35 23.53
CA THR A 349 12.23 -53.62 22.32
C THR A 349 11.04 -52.88 21.70
N GLU A 350 9.86 -53.49 21.75
CA GLU A 350 8.60 -53.03 21.22
C GLU A 350 8.12 -51.79 21.97
N TYR A 351 8.14 -51.82 23.31
CA TYR A 351 7.80 -50.66 24.14
C TYR A 351 8.78 -49.50 23.88
N LYS A 352 10.09 -49.76 23.85
CA LYS A 352 11.11 -48.74 23.58
C LYS A 352 10.97 -48.12 22.18
N CYS A 353 10.62 -48.91 21.16
CA CYS A 353 10.30 -48.40 19.82
C CYS A 353 9.06 -47.50 19.84
N ILE A 354 7.95 -47.97 20.45
CA ILE A 354 6.71 -47.18 20.56
C ILE A 354 6.95 -45.88 21.34
N GLN A 355 7.69 -45.93 22.44
CA GLN A 355 8.06 -44.76 23.24
C GLN A 355 8.90 -43.75 22.43
N SER A 356 9.84 -44.23 21.62
CA SER A 356 10.64 -43.38 20.72
C SER A 356 9.76 -42.74 19.63
N HIS A 357 8.90 -43.52 18.98
CA HIS A 357 7.97 -43.03 17.95
C HIS A 357 6.99 -41.99 18.52
N PHE A 358 6.42 -42.26 19.69
CA PHE A 358 5.56 -41.31 20.41
C PHE A 358 6.31 -40.02 20.77
N SER A 359 7.57 -40.11 21.20
CA SER A 359 8.38 -38.93 21.55
C SER A 359 8.64 -38.04 20.33
N VAL A 360 8.92 -38.64 19.17
CA VAL A 360 9.07 -37.90 17.90
C VAL A 360 7.75 -37.24 17.51
N LEU A 361 6.66 -38.01 17.41
CA LEU A 361 5.31 -37.49 17.06
C LEU A 361 4.83 -36.40 18.01
N TYR A 362 5.11 -36.51 19.31
CA TYR A 362 4.78 -35.49 20.31
C TYR A 362 5.59 -34.21 20.10
N SER A 363 6.87 -34.33 19.73
CA SER A 363 7.72 -33.17 19.41
C SER A 363 7.26 -32.46 18.13
N GLU A 364 6.87 -33.21 17.09
CA GLU A 364 6.31 -32.68 15.84
C GLU A 364 4.95 -32.00 16.09
N PHE A 365 4.05 -32.65 16.86
CA PHE A 365 2.79 -32.06 17.29
C PHE A 365 3.00 -30.74 18.02
N MET A 366 3.95 -30.66 18.95
CA MET A 366 4.27 -29.43 19.67
C MET A 366 4.82 -28.34 18.76
N LEU A 367 5.64 -28.68 17.77
CA LEU A 367 6.14 -27.75 16.77
C LEU A 367 5.00 -27.19 15.90
N MET A 368 4.14 -28.06 15.35
CA MET A 368 2.99 -27.66 14.53
C MET A 368 1.99 -26.82 15.32
N ARG A 369 1.76 -27.15 16.60
CA ARG A 369 0.90 -26.37 17.49
C ARG A 369 1.46 -24.97 17.74
N ASN A 370 2.78 -24.84 17.91
CA ASN A 370 3.42 -23.54 18.11
C ASN A 370 3.35 -22.69 16.82
N GLN A 371 3.60 -23.29 15.65
CA GLN A 371 3.44 -22.61 14.35
C GLN A 371 2.00 -22.14 14.10
N LEU A 372 0.99 -22.94 14.48
CA LEU A 372 -0.42 -22.55 14.39
C LEU A 372 -0.73 -21.35 15.29
N LEU A 373 -0.21 -21.34 16.53
CA LEU A 373 -0.38 -20.21 17.46
C LEU A 373 0.31 -18.94 16.95
N GLU A 374 1.52 -19.06 16.39
CA GLU A 374 2.25 -17.95 15.80
C GLU A 374 1.52 -17.39 14.57
N SER A 375 1.09 -18.24 13.63
CA SER A 375 0.29 -17.83 12.47
C SER A 375 -1.03 -17.18 12.86
N THR A 376 -1.68 -17.65 13.93
CA THR A 376 -2.91 -17.04 14.47
C THR A 376 -2.61 -15.65 15.06
N GLY A 377 -1.49 -15.50 15.77
CA GLY A 377 -1.02 -14.22 16.29
C GLY A 377 -0.68 -13.21 15.18
N LEU A 378 0.00 -13.66 14.12
CA LEU A 378 0.32 -12.85 12.94
C LEU A 378 -0.97 -12.40 12.21
N LEU A 379 -1.94 -13.30 12.02
CA LEU A 379 -3.24 -12.98 11.43
C LEU A 379 -4.00 -11.93 12.26
N GLN A 380 -4.03 -12.10 13.59
CA GLN A 380 -4.69 -11.15 14.49
C GLN A 380 -3.98 -9.78 14.50
N ASN A 381 -2.64 -9.76 14.45
CA ASN A 381 -1.86 -8.52 14.33
C ASN A 381 -2.08 -7.82 12.99
N SER A 382 -2.16 -8.57 11.88
CA SER A 382 -2.48 -8.05 10.55
C SER A 382 -3.89 -7.43 10.53
N LYS A 383 -4.89 -8.16 11.03
CA LYS A 383 -6.27 -7.67 11.20
C LYS A 383 -6.35 -6.38 12.01
N ASN A 384 -5.66 -6.31 13.15
CA ASN A 384 -5.62 -5.12 14.00
C ASN A 384 -4.90 -3.93 13.32
N THR A 385 -3.88 -4.20 12.52
CA THR A 385 -3.15 -3.17 11.76
C THR A 385 -4.03 -2.58 10.65
N HIS A 386 -4.72 -3.44 9.89
CA HIS A 386 -5.66 -3.00 8.86
C HIS A 386 -6.88 -2.26 9.45
N LEU A 387 -7.40 -2.67 10.61
CA LEU A 387 -8.48 -1.96 11.29
C LEU A 387 -8.07 -0.51 11.61
N ARG A 388 -6.88 -0.30 12.20
CA ARG A 388 -6.34 1.04 12.46
C ARG A 388 -6.07 1.85 11.19
N GLN A 389 -5.67 1.20 10.10
CA GLN A 389 -5.51 1.88 8.80
C GLN A 389 -6.86 2.38 8.27
N MET A 390 -7.94 1.60 8.41
CA MET A 390 -9.29 2.06 8.05
C MET A 390 -9.74 3.24 8.93
N GLU A 391 -9.56 3.16 10.24
CA GLU A 391 -9.88 4.26 11.18
C GLU A 391 -9.14 5.57 10.81
N VAL A 392 -7.89 5.49 10.37
CA VAL A 392 -7.12 6.66 9.89
C VAL A 392 -7.65 7.18 8.55
N MET A 393 -7.93 6.31 7.58
CA MET A 393 -8.49 6.71 6.28
C MET A 393 -9.87 7.37 6.42
N GLU A 394 -10.74 6.84 7.29
CA GLU A 394 -12.05 7.43 7.60
C GLU A 394 -11.90 8.83 8.24
N SER A 395 -10.92 9.01 9.13
CA SER A 395 -10.61 10.31 9.74
C SER A 395 -10.07 11.33 8.72
N ASP A 396 -9.19 10.89 7.83
CA ASP A 396 -8.62 11.72 6.77
C ASP A 396 -9.67 12.09 5.71
N GLU A 397 -10.57 11.18 5.33
CA GLU A 397 -11.70 11.47 4.46
C GLU A 397 -12.64 12.50 5.11
N LEU A 398 -13.01 12.32 6.37
CA LEU A 398 -13.85 13.27 7.12
C LEU A 398 -13.18 14.65 7.20
N SER A 399 -11.85 14.70 7.35
CA SER A 399 -11.06 15.93 7.34
C SER A 399 -11.06 16.62 5.97
N ALA A 400 -10.89 15.85 4.89
CA ALA A 400 -10.96 16.35 3.52
C ALA A 400 -12.36 16.88 3.16
N GLN A 401 -13.43 16.14 3.51
CA GLN A 401 -14.82 16.58 3.31
C GLN A 401 -15.11 17.90 4.05
N LYS A 402 -14.61 18.06 5.29
CA LYS A 402 -14.75 19.33 6.04
C LYS A 402 -14.04 20.51 5.36
N LYS A 403 -12.83 20.30 4.82
CA LYS A 403 -12.09 21.32 4.08
C LYS A 403 -12.84 21.72 2.80
N LEU A 404 -13.22 20.75 1.98
CA LEU A 404 -13.98 20.97 0.74
C LEU A 404 -15.29 21.74 1.00
N ARG A 405 -16.01 21.39 2.07
CA ARG A 405 -17.25 22.10 2.46
C ARG A 405 -16.99 23.55 2.88
N SER A 406 -15.84 23.84 3.49
CA SER A 406 -15.44 25.20 3.85
C SER A 406 -15.00 26.00 2.62
N GLU A 407 -14.27 25.38 1.69
CA GLU A 407 -13.88 25.99 0.42
C GLU A 407 -15.08 26.30 -0.49
N LEU A 408 -16.08 25.40 -0.52
CA LEU A 408 -17.35 25.64 -1.20
C LEU A 408 -18.07 26.87 -0.61
N MET A 409 -18.26 26.91 0.72
CA MET A 409 -18.92 28.03 1.40
C MET A 409 -18.18 29.37 1.15
N ASN A 410 -16.85 29.38 1.25
CA ASN A 410 -16.05 30.56 0.93
C ASN A 410 -16.22 31.01 -0.54
N SER A 411 -16.32 30.06 -1.48
CA SER A 411 -16.51 30.34 -2.91
C SER A 411 -17.92 30.87 -3.21
N GLU A 412 -18.93 30.37 -2.50
CA GLU A 412 -20.31 30.88 -2.54
C GLU A 412 -20.38 32.31 -2.00
N ASP A 413 -19.72 32.61 -0.88
CA ASP A 413 -19.64 33.96 -0.30
C ASP A 413 -18.95 34.96 -1.26
N VAL A 414 -17.82 34.57 -1.88
CA VAL A 414 -17.13 35.40 -2.88
C VAL A 414 -18.00 35.65 -4.12
N ASN A 415 -18.72 34.63 -4.61
CA ASN A 415 -19.65 34.77 -5.73
C ASN A 415 -20.83 35.70 -5.38
N ALA A 416 -21.38 35.57 -4.16
CA ALA A 416 -22.42 36.45 -3.65
C ALA A 416 -21.93 37.90 -3.50
N GLN A 417 -20.65 38.12 -3.16
CA GLN A 417 -20.06 39.45 -3.12
C GLN A 417 -19.83 40.03 -4.52
N LEU A 418 -19.25 39.28 -5.46
CA LEU A 418 -19.07 39.73 -6.85
C LEU A 418 -20.41 40.09 -7.52
N ARG A 419 -21.49 39.38 -7.22
CA ARG A 419 -22.85 39.71 -7.68
C ARG A 419 -23.34 41.06 -7.15
N LYS A 420 -23.03 41.40 -5.89
CA LYS A 420 -23.35 42.72 -5.30
C LYS A 420 -22.51 43.82 -5.93
N GLU A 421 -21.22 43.60 -6.12
CA GLU A 421 -20.31 44.55 -6.76
C GLU A 421 -20.72 44.83 -8.22
N TYR A 422 -21.12 43.79 -8.97
CA TYR A 422 -21.68 43.93 -10.31
C TYR A 422 -22.97 44.77 -10.32
N GLU A 423 -23.93 44.51 -9.42
CA GLU A 423 -25.18 45.27 -9.38
C GLU A 423 -24.96 46.72 -8.93
N MET A 424 -24.03 46.97 -7.99
CA MET A 424 -23.62 48.35 -7.64
C MET A 424 -23.03 49.08 -8.85
N LEU A 425 -22.08 48.46 -9.56
CA LEU A 425 -21.44 49.07 -10.74
C LEU A 425 -22.44 49.29 -11.88
N ARG A 426 -23.42 48.39 -12.04
CA ARG A 426 -24.52 48.55 -12.99
C ARG A 426 -25.41 49.75 -12.62
N ILE A 427 -25.77 49.92 -11.34
CA ILE A 427 -26.54 51.07 -10.86
C ILE A 427 -25.75 52.38 -11.06
N GLU A 428 -24.45 52.39 -10.76
CA GLU A 428 -23.56 53.53 -11.01
C GLU A 428 -23.49 53.87 -12.51
N PHE A 429 -23.43 52.87 -13.39
CA PHE A 429 -23.46 53.09 -14.83
C PHE A 429 -24.80 53.66 -15.32
N GLU A 430 -25.94 53.11 -14.86
CA GLU A 430 -27.28 53.63 -15.19
C GLU A 430 -27.46 55.08 -14.69
N GLN A 431 -26.96 55.42 -13.50
CA GLN A 431 -26.96 56.79 -12.98
C GLN A 431 -26.08 57.74 -13.80
N ASN A 432 -24.87 57.34 -14.15
CA ASN A 432 -23.97 58.14 -14.99
C ASN A 432 -24.54 58.36 -16.40
N LEU A 433 -25.20 57.34 -16.98
CA LEU A 433 -25.88 57.46 -18.26
C LEU A 433 -27.01 58.49 -18.18
N ALA A 434 -27.88 58.41 -17.17
CA ALA A 434 -28.97 59.36 -16.97
C ALA A 434 -28.48 60.81 -16.75
N ALA A 435 -27.37 61.00 -16.03
CA ALA A 435 -26.74 62.31 -15.86
C ALA A 435 -26.16 62.85 -17.19
N ASN A 436 -25.57 61.98 -18.01
CA ASN A 436 -25.03 62.36 -19.31
C ASN A 436 -26.14 62.67 -20.33
N GLU A 437 -27.28 61.98 -20.30
CA GLU A 437 -28.45 62.31 -21.11
C GLU A 437 -28.98 63.73 -20.82
N GLN A 438 -29.02 64.15 -19.55
CA GLN A 438 -29.40 65.52 -19.15
C GLN A 438 -28.40 66.59 -19.61
N THR A 439 -27.14 66.23 -19.86
CA THR A 439 -26.10 67.15 -20.33
C THR A 439 -26.36 67.63 -21.77
N GLY A 440 -27.07 66.85 -22.60
CA GLY A 440 -27.48 67.22 -23.95
C GLY A 440 -28.41 68.44 -24.01
N PRO A 441 -29.58 68.41 -23.34
CA PRO A 441 -30.49 69.55 -23.18
C PRO A 441 -29.82 70.81 -22.62
N ILE A 442 -29.05 70.70 -21.53
CA ILE A 442 -28.34 71.83 -20.92
C ILE A 442 -27.39 72.51 -21.93
N ASN A 443 -26.61 71.72 -22.67
CA ASN A 443 -25.72 72.23 -23.72
C ASN A 443 -26.49 72.84 -24.90
N ARG A 444 -27.75 72.43 -25.15
CA ARG A 444 -28.60 73.04 -26.18
C ARG A 444 -29.15 74.39 -25.73
N GLU A 445 -29.64 74.48 -24.49
CA GLU A 445 -30.09 75.74 -23.89
C GLU A 445 -28.96 76.76 -23.79
N MET A 446 -27.76 76.33 -23.34
CA MET A 446 -26.57 77.18 -23.29
C MET A 446 -26.20 77.75 -24.67
N ARG A 447 -26.30 76.94 -25.74
CA ARG A 447 -26.09 77.41 -27.13
C ARG A 447 -27.17 78.39 -27.60
N HIS A 448 -28.43 78.17 -27.23
CA HIS A 448 -29.51 79.13 -27.52
C HIS A 448 -29.31 80.46 -26.78
N LEU A 449 -28.92 80.43 -25.49
CA LEU A 449 -28.58 81.62 -24.72
C LEU A 449 -27.39 82.38 -25.32
N LEU A 450 -26.32 81.68 -25.68
CA LEU A 450 -25.13 82.28 -26.31
C LEU A 450 -25.49 82.95 -27.65
N SER A 451 -26.30 82.31 -28.48
CA SER A 451 -26.79 82.86 -29.75
C SER A 451 -27.68 84.09 -29.53
N SER A 452 -28.55 84.08 -28.52
CA SER A 452 -29.38 85.23 -28.13
C SER A 452 -28.52 86.42 -27.69
N LEU A 453 -27.54 86.20 -26.82
CA LEU A 453 -26.60 87.21 -26.36
C LEU A 453 -25.73 87.76 -27.49
N GLN A 454 -25.27 86.90 -28.42
CA GLN A 454 -24.54 87.33 -29.63
C GLN A 454 -25.42 88.21 -30.53
N ASN A 455 -26.69 87.84 -30.74
CA ASN A 455 -27.63 88.65 -31.51
C ASN A 455 -27.88 90.02 -30.86
N HIS A 456 -28.09 90.07 -29.54
CA HIS A 456 -28.28 91.33 -28.82
C HIS A 456 -27.02 92.22 -28.87
N ASN A 457 -25.82 91.62 -28.72
CA ASN A 457 -24.56 92.33 -28.87
C ASN A 457 -24.39 92.91 -30.30
N ASN A 458 -24.80 92.17 -31.33
CA ASN A 458 -24.78 92.63 -32.71
C ASN A 458 -25.81 93.75 -32.97
N GLN A 459 -27.00 93.68 -32.36
CA GLN A 459 -27.99 94.78 -32.38
C GLN A 459 -27.41 96.04 -31.73
N LEU A 460 -26.85 95.94 -30.52
CA LEU A 460 -26.22 97.06 -29.82
C LEU A 460 -25.05 97.66 -30.61
N LYS A 461 -24.22 96.84 -31.27
CA LYS A 461 -23.18 97.32 -32.21
C LYS A 461 -23.78 98.09 -33.39
N GLY A 462 -24.91 97.65 -33.92
CA GLY A 462 -25.66 98.32 -34.98
C GLY A 462 -26.24 99.67 -34.52
N GLU A 463 -26.82 99.72 -33.33
CA GLU A 463 -27.32 100.96 -32.71
C GLU A 463 -26.19 101.93 -32.39
N LEU A 464 -25.10 101.46 -31.79
CA LEU A 464 -23.87 102.24 -31.57
C LEU A 464 -23.35 102.83 -32.89
N HIS A 465 -23.40 102.09 -34.00
CA HIS A 465 -23.05 102.61 -35.33
C HIS A 465 -24.02 103.69 -35.81
N ARG A 466 -25.33 103.55 -35.56
CA ARG A 466 -26.34 104.57 -35.89
C ARG A 466 -26.14 105.84 -35.06
N TYR A 467 -25.90 105.72 -33.75
CA TYR A 467 -25.59 106.86 -32.88
C TYR A 467 -24.26 107.52 -33.26
N LYS A 468 -23.23 106.75 -33.57
CA LYS A 468 -21.93 107.27 -34.03
C LYS A 468 -22.04 107.98 -35.38
N ARG A 469 -22.96 107.56 -36.27
CA ARG A 469 -23.30 108.28 -37.49
C ARG A 469 -24.03 109.60 -37.17
N LYS A 470 -25.16 109.55 -36.44
CA LYS A 470 -25.90 110.75 -36.00
C LYS A 470 -25.01 111.77 -35.29
N TYR A 471 -24.08 111.32 -34.44
CA TYR A 471 -23.11 112.18 -33.76
C TYR A 471 -22.13 112.83 -34.76
N LYS A 472 -21.61 112.08 -35.75
CA LYS A 472 -20.79 112.66 -36.82
C LYS A 472 -21.57 113.69 -37.64
N ASP A 473 -22.82 113.40 -37.99
CA ASP A 473 -23.67 114.28 -38.80
C ASP A 473 -23.97 115.58 -38.02
N ALA A 474 -24.41 115.48 -36.76
CA ALA A 474 -24.62 116.64 -35.89
C ALA A 474 -23.33 117.44 -35.64
N ASN A 475 -22.19 116.77 -35.42
CA ASN A 475 -20.89 117.42 -35.25
C ASN A 475 -20.38 118.07 -36.56
N ALA A 476 -20.91 117.68 -37.73
CA ALA A 476 -20.67 118.35 -39.01
C ALA A 476 -21.64 119.52 -39.26
N GLU A 477 -22.78 119.60 -38.55
CA GLU A 477 -23.66 120.76 -38.53
C GLU A 477 -23.19 121.84 -37.55
N VAL A 478 -22.60 121.48 -36.40
CA VAL A 478 -22.00 122.42 -35.44
C VAL A 478 -21.13 123.51 -36.09
N PRO A 479 -20.15 123.21 -36.98
CA PRO A 479 -19.36 124.25 -37.65
C PRO A 479 -20.16 125.07 -38.66
N LYS A 480 -21.22 124.53 -39.27
CA LYS A 480 -22.11 125.31 -40.17
C LYS A 480 -22.91 126.33 -39.36
N LEU A 481 -23.53 125.89 -38.26
CA LEU A 481 -24.28 126.75 -37.34
C LEU A 481 -23.38 127.80 -36.67
N LYS A 482 -22.13 127.45 -36.33
CA LYS A 482 -21.14 128.44 -35.87
C LYS A 482 -20.83 129.49 -36.94
N LYS A 483 -20.67 129.07 -38.21
CA LYS A 483 -20.44 129.99 -39.33
C LYS A 483 -21.66 130.88 -39.58
N GLU A 484 -22.87 130.35 -39.56
CA GLU A 484 -24.11 131.13 -39.67
C GLU A 484 -24.24 132.14 -38.51
N LEU A 485 -23.83 131.77 -37.29
CA LEU A 485 -23.83 132.66 -36.14
C LEU A 485 -22.74 133.75 -36.22
N GLU A 486 -21.58 133.47 -36.82
CA GLU A 486 -20.58 134.49 -37.18
C GLU A 486 -21.09 135.41 -38.30
N ASP A 487 -21.71 134.87 -39.36
CA ASP A 487 -22.31 135.65 -40.45
C ASP A 487 -23.44 136.57 -39.95
N ILE A 488 -24.23 136.14 -38.96
CA ILE A 488 -25.25 136.97 -38.29
C ILE A 488 -24.59 138.04 -37.41
N LYS A 489 -23.53 137.70 -36.65
CA LYS A 489 -22.77 138.70 -35.86
C LYS A 489 -22.10 139.76 -36.75
N LEU A 490 -21.55 139.37 -37.91
CA LEU A 490 -20.99 140.31 -38.88
C LEU A 490 -22.06 141.25 -39.45
N LYS A 491 -23.27 140.73 -39.73
CA LYS A 491 -24.42 141.53 -40.20
C LYS A 491 -24.99 142.47 -39.14
N LEU A 492 -24.77 142.20 -37.85
CA LEU A 492 -25.13 143.11 -36.75
C LEU A 492 -24.06 144.18 -36.44
N GLY A 493 -22.86 144.08 -37.04
CA GLY A 493 -21.70 144.92 -36.70
C GLY A 493 -21.68 146.34 -37.27
N GLN A 494 -22.72 146.79 -37.97
CA GLN A 494 -22.76 148.10 -38.65
C GLN A 494 -23.99 148.94 -38.29
N GLN A 495 -24.23 149.16 -36.99
CA GLN A 495 -25.01 150.32 -36.51
C GLN A 495 -24.65 150.71 -35.05
N ILE A 496 -23.87 151.79 -34.93
CA ILE A 496 -23.89 152.85 -33.90
C ILE A 496 -23.93 152.45 -32.40
N THR A 497 -22.81 152.79 -31.73
CA THR A 497 -22.59 153.19 -30.32
C THR A 497 -23.82 153.65 -29.50
N THR A 498 -23.94 153.52 -28.17
CA THR A 498 -23.11 154.07 -27.05
C THR A 498 -23.68 153.51 -25.69
N PRO A 499 -23.22 153.84 -24.45
CA PRO A 499 -23.04 152.82 -23.38
C PRO A 499 -23.86 153.04 -22.06
N VAL A 500 -23.51 152.28 -21.00
CA VAL A 500 -23.51 152.63 -19.54
C VAL A 500 -24.33 151.71 -18.57
N LEU A 501 -23.54 150.97 -17.75
CA LEU A 501 -23.69 150.52 -16.33
C LEU A 501 -24.75 149.53 -15.79
N ASP A 502 -24.18 148.56 -15.04
CA ASP A 502 -24.55 147.96 -13.75
C ASP A 502 -25.98 147.53 -13.39
N SER A 503 -26.11 146.24 -13.05
CA SER A 503 -26.50 145.83 -11.68
C SER A 503 -25.98 144.42 -11.33
N LYS A 504 -25.71 144.22 -10.04
CA LYS A 504 -25.12 143.01 -9.40
C LYS A 504 -26.19 142.13 -8.74
N GLU A 505 -25.71 141.04 -8.12
CA GLU A 505 -26.42 140.11 -7.19
C GLU A 505 -27.33 139.11 -7.92
N GLY A 506 -27.44 137.83 -7.57
CA GLY A 506 -26.94 136.94 -6.49
C GLY A 506 -27.72 135.61 -6.66
N LEU A 507 -27.42 134.45 -6.06
CA LEU A 507 -26.47 134.02 -5.02
C LEU A 507 -26.23 132.49 -5.19
N LEU A 508 -25.32 131.94 -4.37
CA LEU A 508 -25.04 130.55 -3.91
C LEU A 508 -26.15 129.45 -4.09
N GLU A 509 -25.87 128.15 -4.06
CA GLU A 509 -24.98 127.42 -3.11
C GLU A 509 -24.58 125.98 -3.58
N SER A 510 -23.35 125.56 -3.24
CA SER A 510 -22.84 124.18 -2.92
C SER A 510 -23.36 122.93 -3.70
N CYS A 511 -22.58 122.03 -4.31
CA CYS A 511 -21.29 121.40 -3.98
C CYS A 511 -21.20 120.70 -2.62
N LYS A 512 -21.00 119.36 -2.61
CA LYS A 512 -19.82 118.72 -2.01
C LYS A 512 -19.77 117.21 -2.22
N GLU A 513 -18.70 116.76 -2.87
CA GLU A 513 -17.99 115.54 -2.49
C GLU A 513 -17.20 115.82 -1.20
N ASP A 514 -16.82 114.79 -0.45
CA ASP A 514 -15.48 114.71 0.16
C ASP A 514 -15.21 113.29 0.71
N GLU A 515 -13.92 112.95 0.83
CA GLU A 515 -13.40 111.59 0.92
C GLU A 515 -12.95 111.16 2.34
N CYS A 516 -12.88 109.83 2.52
CA CYS A 516 -11.95 109.06 3.36
C CYS A 516 -11.95 109.18 4.91
N GLY A 517 -11.80 108.03 5.57
CA GLY A 517 -11.59 107.92 7.02
C GLY A 517 -11.62 106.47 7.52
N VAL A 518 -10.45 105.82 7.59
CA VAL A 518 -10.28 104.41 8.02
C VAL A 518 -10.02 104.31 9.53
N ASN A 519 -10.64 103.34 10.23
CA ASN A 519 -9.90 102.47 11.15
C ASN A 519 -10.69 101.22 11.62
N GLU A 520 -9.91 100.19 11.94
CA GLU A 520 -10.29 98.85 12.42
C GLU A 520 -10.70 98.89 13.92
N ASN A 521 -11.12 97.83 14.63
CA ASN A 521 -10.87 96.38 14.49
C ASN A 521 -11.81 95.54 15.41
N ILE A 522 -11.66 94.20 15.39
CA ILE A 522 -12.18 93.16 16.33
C ILE A 522 -13.57 92.53 16.04
N LYS A 523 -13.51 91.29 15.50
CA LYS A 523 -14.25 90.01 15.83
C LYS A 523 -15.79 90.02 16.01
N GLU A 524 -16.56 88.94 15.73
CA GLU A 524 -16.24 87.51 15.67
C GLU A 524 -17.29 86.73 14.82
N GLU A 525 -16.88 85.58 14.26
CA GLU A 525 -17.66 84.37 13.90
C GLU A 525 -18.68 84.24 12.71
N PHE A 526 -18.58 83.04 12.10
CA PHE A 526 -19.53 82.21 11.33
C PHE A 526 -19.88 82.43 9.82
N SER A 527 -19.26 81.57 9.00
CA SER A 527 -19.83 80.74 7.91
C SER A 527 -20.66 81.35 6.76
N LEU A 528 -20.16 81.20 5.52
CA LEU A 528 -20.48 80.00 4.71
C LEU A 528 -19.46 79.77 3.56
N SER A 529 -19.44 78.54 3.05
CA SER A 529 -18.56 78.01 2.01
C SER A 529 -18.50 78.82 0.71
N GLN A 530 -17.29 78.99 0.17
CA GLN A 530 -17.09 79.38 -1.24
C GLN A 530 -16.11 78.41 -1.93
N VAL A 531 -16.61 77.70 -2.93
CA VAL A 531 -15.81 76.97 -3.91
C VAL A 531 -15.35 77.96 -4.99
N ILE A 532 -14.09 77.90 -5.43
CA ILE A 532 -13.65 77.90 -6.83
C ILE A 532 -12.10 77.86 -6.95
N MET A 533 -11.65 76.78 -7.58
CA MET A 533 -10.45 76.54 -8.42
C MET A 533 -9.23 77.49 -8.43
N LYS A 534 -8.06 76.85 -8.33
CA LYS A 534 -6.82 76.99 -9.14
C LYS A 534 -5.90 75.83 -8.72
N LYS A 535 -5.14 75.15 -9.58
CA LYS A 535 -4.89 75.29 -11.03
C LYS A 535 -4.31 73.95 -11.55
N GLU A 536 -4.52 73.62 -12.83
CA GLU A 536 -3.76 72.54 -13.49
C GLU A 536 -2.31 72.99 -13.78
N GLU A 537 -1.36 72.05 -13.71
CA GLU A 537 -0.22 71.90 -14.62
C GLU A 537 0.47 70.54 -14.32
N ASP A 538 1.21 70.01 -15.31
CA ASP A 538 2.05 68.80 -15.32
C ASP A 538 1.38 67.39 -15.32
N LEU A 539 1.28 66.83 -16.53
CA LEU A 539 0.96 65.43 -16.82
C LEU A 539 1.87 64.92 -17.95
N GLU A 540 3.12 64.52 -17.63
CA GLU A 540 4.03 63.87 -18.58
C GLU A 540 5.06 62.97 -17.86
N GLY A 541 5.20 61.71 -18.33
CA GLY A 541 6.08 60.67 -17.74
C GLY A 541 5.43 59.94 -16.53
N ILE A 542 5.45 58.61 -16.40
CA ILE A 542 6.25 57.58 -17.08
C ILE A 542 5.37 56.36 -17.41
N SER A 543 5.51 55.85 -18.62
CA SER A 543 5.13 54.48 -19.00
C SER A 543 6.28 53.92 -19.84
N GLN A 544 6.45 52.58 -19.87
CA GLN A 544 7.70 51.87 -20.18
C GLN A 544 8.69 51.95 -19.00
N LEU A 545 9.39 50.88 -18.59
CA LEU A 545 9.88 49.72 -19.35
C LEU A 545 9.56 48.36 -18.70
N MET A 546 9.38 47.36 -19.56
CA MET A 546 9.53 45.93 -19.25
C MET A 546 10.90 45.48 -19.78
N ASP A 547 11.45 44.42 -19.16
CA ASP A 547 12.59 43.60 -19.59
C ASP A 547 13.97 44.26 -19.85
N GLU A 548 14.95 43.91 -19.02
CA GLU A 548 16.21 43.33 -19.52
C GLU A 548 16.92 42.45 -18.47
N ASN A 549 17.44 41.30 -18.90
CA ASN A 549 18.37 40.46 -18.15
C ASN A 549 19.77 41.09 -18.16
N VAL A 550 20.55 41.00 -17.06
CA VAL A 550 21.98 40.60 -17.07
C VAL A 550 22.44 40.23 -15.64
N GLN A 551 23.36 39.27 -15.56
CA GLN A 551 23.97 38.70 -14.34
C GLN A 551 24.92 39.66 -13.61
N ILE A 552 25.03 39.55 -12.29
CA ILE A 552 26.30 39.76 -11.55
C ILE A 552 26.45 38.69 -10.45
N ASP A 553 27.66 38.12 -10.35
CA ASP A 553 28.04 37.01 -9.48
C ASP A 553 28.31 37.37 -8.00
N GLU A 554 28.40 36.30 -7.22
CA GLU A 554 28.97 36.11 -5.87
C GLU A 554 29.82 37.23 -5.21
N LYS A 555 29.53 37.51 -3.93
CA LYS A 555 30.47 37.22 -2.82
C LYS A 555 29.88 37.34 -1.40
N ILE A 556 29.67 36.16 -0.81
CA ILE A 556 29.92 35.74 0.60
C ILE A 556 30.30 36.82 1.63
N ASP A 557 29.54 36.90 2.75
CA ASP A 557 30.10 36.55 4.07
C ASP A 557 29.04 35.92 5.01
N ILE A 558 29.48 34.95 5.82
CA ILE A 558 28.64 34.06 6.64
C ILE A 558 29.02 34.23 8.11
N LYS A 559 28.08 34.61 8.99
CA LYS A 559 28.24 34.50 10.45
C LYS A 559 26.90 34.42 11.19
N ASN A 560 26.54 33.18 11.58
CA ASN A 560 26.14 32.77 12.93
C ASN A 560 25.09 31.65 12.92
N VAL A 561 25.58 30.41 12.88
CA VAL A 561 24.85 29.23 13.33
C VAL A 561 25.64 28.58 14.47
N LYS A 562 25.08 28.60 15.67
CA LYS A 562 25.39 27.67 16.78
C LYS A 562 24.05 26.97 17.05
N LYS A 563 23.85 25.70 16.67
CA LYS A 563 24.48 24.48 17.17
C LYS A 563 24.15 24.22 18.65
N GLU A 564 22.89 23.85 18.89
CA GLU A 564 22.50 23.05 20.05
C GLU A 564 22.59 21.56 19.69
N GLN A 565 23.13 20.75 20.59
CA GLN A 565 23.12 19.28 20.49
C GLN A 565 22.53 18.70 21.77
N ILE A 566 21.33 18.15 21.62
CA ILE A 566 20.83 16.87 22.14
C ILE A 566 21.47 16.34 23.44
N ARG A 567 20.62 16.01 24.42
CA ARG A 567 20.93 14.99 25.41
C ARG A 567 19.70 14.17 25.78
N ASP A 568 19.48 13.07 25.06
CA ASP A 568 18.57 12.01 25.45
C ASP A 568 19.06 11.28 26.70
N GLY A 569 18.11 10.75 27.48
CA GLY A 569 18.38 9.91 28.63
C GLY A 569 17.99 8.45 28.37
N GLN A 570 18.94 7.53 28.54
CA GLN A 570 18.65 6.14 28.86
C GLN A 570 19.57 5.67 29.99
N GLN A 571 19.02 4.80 30.84
CA GLN A 571 19.61 4.41 32.12
C GLN A 571 20.11 2.96 32.11
N THR A 572 21.28 2.76 32.74
CA THR A 572 21.79 1.50 33.34
C THR A 572 22.22 0.37 32.38
N PRO A 573 23.08 -0.60 32.81
CA PRO A 573 23.58 -0.84 34.18
C PRO A 573 25.10 -1.06 34.40
N ASN A 574 25.46 -1.05 35.70
CA ASN A 574 26.50 -1.82 36.42
C ASN A 574 27.94 -1.27 36.70
N LYS A 575 28.21 -1.12 38.01
CA LYS A 575 29.40 -1.54 38.82
C LYS A 575 30.79 -1.06 38.35
N THR A 576 31.44 -0.09 39.02
CA THR A 576 32.21 -0.21 40.30
C THR A 576 32.83 1.17 40.70
N SER A 577 33.38 1.47 41.90
CA SER A 577 33.38 0.88 43.26
C SER A 577 33.87 1.89 44.33
N THR A 578 33.84 1.50 45.62
CA THR A 578 34.71 1.92 46.76
C THR A 578 35.03 3.41 47.06
N GLY A 579 34.59 3.86 48.25
CA GLY A 579 35.52 4.48 49.24
C GLY A 579 35.33 5.97 49.59
N PRO A 580 35.18 6.37 50.88
CA PRO A 580 34.81 7.75 51.26
C PRO A 580 35.83 8.52 52.13
N ALA A 581 35.70 9.86 52.24
CA ALA A 581 36.29 10.67 53.31
C ALA A 581 35.59 12.04 53.57
N THR A 582 34.98 12.16 54.76
CA THR A 582 34.92 13.31 55.71
C THR A 582 34.56 14.77 55.31
N THR A 583 33.65 15.34 56.11
CA THR A 583 33.24 16.75 56.34
C THR A 583 34.20 17.47 57.35
N PRO A 584 33.92 18.65 57.99
CA PRO A 584 32.89 19.71 57.82
C PRO A 584 33.46 21.17 57.84
N ASP A 585 32.60 22.23 57.76
CA ASP A 585 32.32 23.19 58.87
C ASP A 585 31.23 24.24 58.48
N GLN A 586 30.57 24.88 59.47
CA GLN A 586 29.49 25.88 59.28
C GLN A 586 29.65 27.13 60.17
N LYS A 587 29.18 28.29 59.68
CA LYS A 587 28.72 29.41 60.53
C LYS A 587 27.41 30.01 59.98
N PRO A 588 26.43 30.35 60.83
CA PRO A 588 25.11 30.82 60.38
C PRO A 588 25.04 32.34 60.16
N VAL A 589 24.19 32.77 59.22
CA VAL A 589 23.84 34.19 58.98
C VAL A 589 22.32 34.39 59.18
N ASN A 590 21.95 35.58 59.63
CA ASN A 590 20.66 35.89 60.25
C ASN A 590 19.47 35.86 59.27
N GLN A 591 18.41 35.10 59.61
CA GLN A 591 17.35 34.73 58.65
C GLN A 591 16.41 35.89 58.26
N LYS A 592 16.33 36.96 59.07
CA LYS A 592 15.44 38.11 58.81
C LYS A 592 15.89 39.01 57.65
N ASP A 593 17.20 39.16 57.45
CA ASP A 593 17.71 39.99 56.36
C ASP A 593 17.56 39.29 55.00
N VAL A 594 17.64 37.96 54.98
CA VAL A 594 17.40 37.15 53.77
C VAL A 594 15.95 37.32 53.27
N VAL A 595 14.96 37.19 54.16
CA VAL A 595 13.53 37.33 53.79
C VAL A 595 13.23 38.73 53.25
N ARG A 596 13.74 39.78 53.91
CA ARG A 596 13.50 41.17 53.48
C ARG A 596 14.19 41.50 52.15
N ASN A 597 15.32 40.86 51.86
CA ASN A 597 16.00 40.99 50.57
C ASN A 597 15.25 40.22 49.47
N TRP A 598 14.74 39.01 49.75
CA TRP A 598 13.89 38.24 48.85
C TRP A 598 12.57 38.97 48.52
N GLU A 599 11.93 39.61 49.49
CA GLU A 599 10.76 40.47 49.23
C GLU A 599 11.12 41.67 48.35
N SER A 600 12.29 42.30 48.55
CA SER A 600 12.79 43.41 47.72
C SER A 600 13.18 43.00 46.30
N GLU A 601 13.61 41.75 46.12
CA GLU A 601 14.01 41.15 44.84
C GLU A 601 12.76 40.69 44.07
N ALA A 602 11.82 40.01 44.73
CA ALA A 602 10.51 39.67 44.18
C ALA A 602 9.69 40.92 43.79
N LEU A 603 9.73 42.00 44.59
CA LEU A 603 9.14 43.30 44.22
C LEU A 603 9.84 43.93 43.02
N ARG A 604 11.15 43.74 42.86
CA ARG A 604 11.90 44.23 41.68
C ARG A 604 11.53 43.44 40.43
N ASP A 605 11.41 42.12 40.52
CA ASP A 605 10.98 41.26 39.42
C ASP A 605 9.52 41.51 39.03
N LEU A 606 8.60 41.63 39.99
CA LEU A 606 7.22 42.03 39.72
C LEU A 606 7.14 43.41 39.04
N LYS A 607 8.00 44.36 39.44
CA LYS A 607 8.07 45.69 38.82
C LYS A 607 8.71 45.68 37.44
N SER A 608 9.65 44.76 37.20
CA SER A 608 10.26 44.49 35.89
C SER A 608 9.26 43.84 34.93
N GLN A 609 8.55 42.80 35.37
CA GLN A 609 7.48 42.14 34.64
C GLN A 609 6.33 43.09 34.34
N LEU A 610 5.91 43.92 35.30
CA LEU A 610 4.90 44.96 35.08
C LEU A 610 5.39 46.00 34.06
N LYS A 611 6.66 46.45 34.13
CA LYS A 611 7.22 47.39 33.16
C LYS A 611 7.29 46.78 31.76
N LYS A 612 7.66 45.50 31.63
CA LYS A 612 7.65 44.74 30.38
C LYS A 612 6.22 44.64 29.84
N SER A 613 5.27 44.16 30.64
CA SER A 613 3.87 44.01 30.23
C SER A 613 3.20 45.34 29.85
N VAL A 614 3.56 46.46 30.50
CA VAL A 614 3.15 47.81 30.08
C VAL A 614 3.80 48.25 28.77
N ASN A 615 5.01 47.79 28.45
CA ASN A 615 5.64 48.04 27.16
C ASN A 615 4.98 47.19 26.07
N ASP A 616 4.79 45.89 26.32
CA ASP A 616 4.06 44.95 25.45
C ASP A 616 2.64 45.50 25.16
N GLN A 617 1.96 46.07 26.17
CA GLN A 617 0.64 46.70 25.99
C GLN A 617 0.70 47.98 25.14
N LYS A 618 1.77 48.78 25.24
CA LYS A 618 1.97 49.96 24.38
C LYS A 618 2.29 49.57 22.95
N GLU A 619 3.11 48.55 22.74
CA GLU A 619 3.43 47.99 21.42
C GLU A 619 2.18 47.37 20.78
N MET A 620 1.42 46.58 21.54
CA MET A 620 0.13 46.04 21.10
C MET A 620 -0.89 47.15 20.76
N LYS A 621 -0.93 48.23 21.56
CA LYS A 621 -1.77 49.41 21.24
C LYS A 621 -1.31 50.11 19.97
N LEU A 622 0.00 50.29 19.78
CA LEU A 622 0.56 50.88 18.55
C LEU A 622 0.20 50.04 17.32
N LEU A 623 0.36 48.71 17.43
CA LEU A 623 -0.06 47.74 16.42
C LEU A 623 -1.56 47.83 16.13
N LEU A 624 -2.41 47.92 17.15
CA LEU A 624 -3.86 48.09 17.01
C LEU A 624 -4.26 49.41 16.37
N ASP A 625 -3.62 50.52 16.74
CA ASP A 625 -3.92 51.83 16.17
C ASP A 625 -3.39 51.95 14.72
N MET A 626 -2.26 51.31 14.39
CA MET A 626 -1.86 51.05 12.99
C MET A 626 -2.87 50.15 12.26
N TYR A 627 -3.35 49.07 12.87
CA TYR A 627 -4.36 48.18 12.28
C TYR A 627 -5.69 48.88 12.00
N LYS A 628 -6.06 49.89 12.80
CA LYS A 628 -7.25 50.73 12.59
C LYS A 628 -7.04 51.77 11.49
N GLY A 629 -5.84 52.34 11.37
CA GLY A 629 -5.50 53.33 10.35
C GLY A 629 -5.33 52.76 8.94
N VAL A 630 -5.15 51.45 8.81
CA VAL A 630 -4.99 50.76 7.52
C VAL A 630 -6.34 50.20 7.05
N SER A 631 -6.71 50.48 5.79
CA SER A 631 -7.94 49.98 5.17
C SER A 631 -8.03 48.44 5.24
N LYS A 632 -9.26 47.92 5.22
CA LYS A 632 -9.49 46.47 5.27
C LYS A 632 -8.72 45.75 4.15
N ASP A 633 -8.86 46.25 2.92
CA ASP A 633 -8.25 45.67 1.72
C ASP A 633 -6.72 45.62 1.80
N GLN A 634 -6.09 46.64 2.39
CA GLN A 634 -4.64 46.69 2.56
C GLN A 634 -4.16 45.71 3.65
N ARG A 635 -5.00 45.40 4.66
CA ARG A 635 -4.73 44.33 5.65
C ARG A 635 -4.93 42.94 5.05
N ASP A 636 -6.04 42.74 4.35
CA ASP A 636 -6.37 41.46 3.70
C ASP A 636 -5.31 41.13 2.63
N LYS A 637 -4.83 42.12 1.87
CA LYS A 637 -3.70 41.97 0.92
C LYS A 637 -2.39 41.54 1.60
N VAL A 638 -2.06 42.08 2.78
CA VAL A 638 -0.86 41.67 3.52
C VAL A 638 -1.00 40.25 4.07
N GLN A 639 -2.19 39.87 4.57
CA GLN A 639 -2.46 38.49 5.00
C GLN A 639 -2.41 37.49 3.84
N LEU A 640 -2.97 37.85 2.69
CA LEU A 640 -2.88 37.04 1.46
C LEU A 640 -1.44 36.88 0.99
N MET A 641 -0.63 37.95 0.94
CA MET A 641 0.80 37.84 0.60
C MET A 641 1.59 36.99 1.61
N ALA A 642 1.25 37.04 2.91
CA ALA A 642 1.87 36.21 3.93
C ALA A 642 1.48 34.73 3.79
N ALA A 643 0.20 34.43 3.53
CA ALA A 643 -0.30 33.10 3.27
C ALA A 643 0.28 32.52 1.97
N GLU A 644 0.31 33.30 0.89
CA GLU A 644 0.93 32.93 -0.38
C GLU A 644 2.42 32.64 -0.21
N LYS A 645 3.16 33.49 0.53
CA LYS A 645 4.59 33.25 0.81
C LYS A 645 4.81 31.96 1.61
N LYS A 646 3.91 31.62 2.54
CA LYS A 646 3.94 30.36 3.30
C LYS A 646 3.65 29.16 2.40
N LEU A 647 2.59 29.21 1.59
CA LEU A 647 2.23 28.16 0.64
C LEU A 647 3.31 27.96 -0.44
N ARG A 648 3.95 29.02 -0.93
CA ARG A 648 5.11 28.94 -1.83
C ARG A 648 6.31 28.23 -1.19
N ALA A 649 6.56 28.46 0.11
CA ALA A 649 7.63 27.76 0.84
C ALA A 649 7.30 26.26 1.04
N GLU A 650 6.08 25.94 1.47
CA GLU A 650 5.59 24.56 1.62
C GLU A 650 5.59 23.79 0.29
N LEU A 651 5.22 24.45 -0.82
CA LEU A 651 5.30 23.91 -2.17
C LEU A 651 6.75 23.59 -2.57
N GLU A 652 7.70 24.46 -2.25
CA GLU A 652 9.11 24.26 -2.61
C GLU A 652 9.76 23.17 -1.75
N GLU A 653 9.39 23.06 -0.47
CA GLU A 653 9.78 21.95 0.40
C GLU A 653 9.21 20.61 -0.11
N ALA A 654 7.94 20.58 -0.52
CA ALA A 654 7.31 19.40 -1.12
C ALA A 654 7.99 18.99 -2.45
N LYS A 655 8.37 19.95 -3.32
CA LYS A 655 9.17 19.67 -4.52
C LYS A 655 10.55 19.10 -4.19
N GLN A 656 11.23 19.64 -3.17
CA GLN A 656 12.53 19.12 -2.74
C GLN A 656 12.41 17.70 -2.16
N ALA A 657 11.35 17.40 -1.41
CA ALA A 657 11.06 16.05 -0.94
C ALA A 657 10.77 15.09 -2.11
N LEU A 658 9.95 15.50 -3.08
CA LEU A 658 9.68 14.72 -4.29
C LEU A 658 10.97 14.44 -5.09
N LYS A 659 11.82 15.46 -5.25
CA LYS A 659 13.11 15.33 -5.94
C LYS A 659 14.04 14.35 -5.24
N LYS A 660 14.18 14.42 -3.90
CA LYS A 660 14.93 13.43 -3.10
C LYS A 660 14.41 12.00 -3.27
N ILE A 661 13.08 11.81 -3.31
CA ILE A 661 12.48 10.49 -3.54
C ILE A 661 12.75 9.97 -4.96
N GLN A 662 12.70 10.84 -5.97
CA GLN A 662 13.03 10.48 -7.36
C GLN A 662 14.52 10.17 -7.54
N GLU A 663 15.40 10.95 -6.92
CA GLU A 663 16.85 10.72 -6.90
C GLU A 663 17.18 9.41 -6.17
N GLY A 664 16.59 9.16 -4.99
CA GLY A 664 16.72 7.90 -4.26
C GLY A 664 16.29 6.69 -5.09
N LYS A 665 15.11 6.73 -5.74
CA LYS A 665 14.66 5.66 -6.66
C LYS A 665 15.58 5.49 -7.88
N ARG A 666 16.24 6.55 -8.35
CA ARG A 666 17.21 6.48 -9.44
C ARG A 666 18.53 5.86 -8.98
N GLU A 667 18.99 6.16 -7.78
CA GLU A 667 20.16 5.54 -7.15
C GLU A 667 19.91 4.07 -6.81
N GLU A 668 18.74 3.70 -6.30
CA GLU A 668 18.35 2.29 -6.09
C GLU A 668 18.35 1.49 -7.40
N ARG A 669 17.75 2.03 -8.46
CA ARG A 669 17.81 1.40 -9.80
C ARG A 669 19.24 1.27 -10.32
N LYS A 670 20.10 2.25 -10.04
CA LYS A 670 21.51 2.18 -10.42
C LYS A 670 22.25 1.11 -9.62
N LYS A 671 22.06 1.05 -8.29
CA LYS A 671 22.63 0.00 -7.42
C LYS A 671 22.19 -1.39 -7.86
N LEU A 672 20.92 -1.59 -8.20
CA LEU A 672 20.42 -2.88 -8.68
C LEU A 672 21.11 -3.30 -10.00
N ALA A 673 21.29 -2.35 -10.93
CA ALA A 673 21.99 -2.59 -12.19
C ALA A 673 23.50 -2.86 -11.96
N ASP A 674 24.14 -2.15 -11.03
CA ASP A 674 25.54 -2.35 -10.65
C ASP A 674 25.73 -3.72 -9.95
N GLU A 675 24.78 -4.17 -9.12
CA GLU A 675 24.76 -5.50 -8.47
C GLU A 675 24.55 -6.65 -9.46
N ASP A 676 23.68 -6.48 -10.46
CA ASP A 676 23.49 -7.46 -11.53
C ASP A 676 24.70 -7.51 -12.47
N ALA A 677 25.33 -6.36 -12.76
CA ALA A 677 26.59 -6.29 -13.48
C ALA A 677 27.73 -6.99 -12.73
N LEU A 678 27.87 -6.76 -11.42
CA LEU A 678 28.84 -7.45 -10.56
C LEU A 678 28.60 -8.97 -10.50
N ARG A 679 27.33 -9.41 -10.40
CA ARG A 679 26.99 -10.85 -10.49
C ARG A 679 27.40 -11.44 -11.83
N LYS A 680 27.19 -10.71 -12.94
CA LYS A 680 27.57 -11.18 -14.29
C LYS A 680 29.08 -11.18 -14.52
N ILE A 681 29.81 -10.19 -13.98
CA ILE A 681 31.29 -10.19 -13.96
C ILE A 681 31.80 -11.42 -13.22
N LYS A 682 31.29 -11.68 -12.01
CA LYS A 682 31.69 -12.85 -11.22
C LYS A 682 31.43 -14.18 -11.93
N GLN A 683 30.29 -14.32 -12.61
CA GLN A 683 30.01 -15.50 -13.45
C GLN A 683 30.99 -15.65 -14.61
N LEU A 684 31.38 -14.54 -15.25
CA LEU A 684 32.38 -14.55 -16.33
C LEU A 684 33.78 -14.86 -15.80
N GLU A 685 34.17 -14.37 -14.62
CA GLU A 685 35.40 -14.72 -13.93
C GLU A 685 35.44 -16.22 -13.58
N GLU A 686 34.36 -16.77 -13.02
CA GLU A 686 34.21 -18.21 -12.75
C GLU A 686 34.27 -19.05 -14.04
N HIS A 687 33.78 -18.52 -15.17
CA HIS A 687 33.90 -19.16 -16.48
C HIS A 687 35.33 -19.11 -17.04
N ILE A 688 36.04 -17.97 -16.88
CA ILE A 688 37.45 -17.84 -17.26
C ILE A 688 38.32 -18.82 -16.46
N VAL A 689 38.10 -18.95 -15.15
CA VAL A 689 38.82 -19.93 -14.30
C VAL A 689 38.54 -21.37 -14.75
N GLN A 690 37.31 -21.67 -15.19
CA GLN A 690 36.98 -22.99 -15.73
C GLN A 690 37.67 -23.27 -17.07
N LEU A 691 37.70 -22.30 -18.00
CA LEU A 691 38.42 -22.41 -19.26
C LEU A 691 39.93 -22.55 -19.05
N GLN A 692 40.53 -21.77 -18.14
CA GLN A 692 41.94 -21.90 -17.77
C GLN A 692 42.25 -23.30 -17.23
N LYS A 693 41.36 -23.87 -16.41
CA LYS A 693 41.51 -25.24 -15.91
C LYS A 693 41.39 -26.28 -17.03
N GLN A 694 40.46 -26.12 -17.97
CA GLN A 694 40.33 -27.00 -19.14
C GLN A 694 41.60 -26.97 -20.01
N VAL A 695 42.13 -25.78 -20.31
CA VAL A 695 43.40 -25.60 -21.06
C VAL A 695 44.56 -26.30 -20.34
N ALA A 696 44.69 -26.12 -19.02
CA ALA A 696 45.72 -26.81 -18.25
C ALA A 696 45.56 -28.35 -18.26
N THR A 697 44.31 -28.84 -18.25
CA THR A 697 44.02 -30.28 -18.29
C THR A 697 44.38 -30.88 -19.66
N HIS A 698 43.99 -30.21 -20.75
CA HIS A 698 44.34 -30.65 -22.10
C HIS A 698 45.84 -30.59 -22.38
N LYS A 699 46.55 -29.57 -21.87
CA LYS A 699 48.01 -29.53 -21.96
C LYS A 699 48.65 -30.75 -21.26
N GLN A 700 48.10 -31.18 -20.13
CA GLN A 700 48.60 -32.35 -19.41
C GLN A 700 48.22 -33.69 -20.08
N GLU A 701 47.06 -33.75 -20.74
CA GLU A 701 46.69 -34.88 -21.62
C GLU A 701 47.62 -34.95 -22.86
N GLU A 702 48.00 -33.81 -23.44
CA GLU A 702 48.97 -33.71 -24.55
C GLU A 702 50.38 -34.12 -24.14
N GLU A 703 50.89 -33.61 -23.00
CA GLU A 703 52.18 -34.03 -22.42
C GLU A 703 52.21 -35.54 -22.09
N ALA A 704 51.08 -36.12 -21.65
CA ALA A 704 50.96 -37.55 -21.40
C ALA A 704 50.95 -38.38 -22.70
N MET A 705 50.20 -37.97 -23.73
CA MET A 705 50.20 -38.64 -25.04
C MET A 705 51.56 -38.57 -25.73
N LEU A 706 52.29 -37.46 -25.59
CA LEU A 706 53.67 -37.34 -26.06
C LEU A 706 54.58 -38.35 -25.37
N SER A 707 54.47 -38.52 -24.05
CA SER A 707 55.25 -39.52 -23.30
C SER A 707 54.86 -40.97 -23.66
N GLU A 708 53.58 -41.26 -23.87
CA GLU A 708 53.15 -42.59 -24.36
C GLU A 708 53.65 -42.86 -25.80
N MET A 709 53.68 -41.86 -26.67
CA MET A 709 54.31 -41.96 -27.99
C MET A 709 55.82 -42.22 -27.90
N GLU A 710 56.51 -41.56 -26.98
CA GLU A 710 57.96 -41.72 -26.75
C GLU A 710 58.28 -43.15 -26.28
N VAL A 711 57.52 -43.66 -25.29
CA VAL A 711 57.64 -45.05 -24.81
C VAL A 711 57.27 -46.08 -25.89
N THR A 712 56.22 -45.82 -26.68
CA THR A 712 55.82 -46.73 -27.77
C THR A 712 56.84 -46.72 -28.91
N GLY A 713 57.45 -45.57 -29.19
CA GLY A 713 58.58 -45.45 -30.11
C GLY A 713 59.77 -46.28 -29.64
N GLN A 714 60.16 -46.14 -28.37
CA GLN A 714 61.26 -46.90 -27.79
C GLN A 714 61.01 -48.42 -27.82
N ALA A 715 59.81 -48.86 -27.43
CA ALA A 715 59.42 -50.27 -27.50
C ALA A 715 59.41 -50.83 -28.94
N PHE A 716 59.17 -49.98 -29.94
CA PHE A 716 59.23 -50.36 -31.36
C PHE A 716 60.67 -50.41 -31.88
N GLU A 717 61.55 -49.52 -31.44
CA GLU A 717 63.01 -49.60 -31.68
C GLU A 717 63.59 -50.88 -31.07
N ASP A 718 63.33 -51.14 -29.78
CA ASP A 718 63.76 -52.36 -29.07
C ASP A 718 63.27 -53.64 -29.78
N MET A 719 62.03 -53.64 -30.29
CA MET A 719 61.49 -54.79 -31.03
C MET A 719 62.11 -54.92 -32.43
N GLN A 720 62.56 -53.83 -33.07
CA GLN A 720 63.34 -53.95 -34.32
C GLN A 720 64.74 -54.50 -34.06
N GLU A 721 65.44 -54.04 -33.02
CA GLU A 721 66.75 -54.59 -32.66
C GLU A 721 66.66 -56.10 -32.35
N GLN A 722 65.64 -56.55 -31.60
CA GLN A 722 65.40 -57.98 -31.34
C GLN A 722 65.03 -58.84 -32.55
N ASN A 723 64.74 -58.25 -33.72
CA ASN A 723 64.50 -58.97 -34.97
C ASN A 723 65.69 -58.88 -35.96
N LEU A 724 66.79 -58.23 -35.56
CA LEU A 724 68.01 -58.07 -36.36
C LEU A 724 69.18 -58.96 -35.91
N ASP A 725 69.07 -59.59 -34.74
CA ASP A 725 69.93 -60.68 -34.21
C ASP A 725 69.29 -62.07 -34.40
#